data_AF-A0A3C0J6U1-F1
#
_entry.id   AF-A0A3C0J6U1-F1
#
_cell.length_a   1.000
_cell.length_b   1.000
_cell.length_c   1.000
_cell.angle_alpha   90.00
_cell.angle_beta   90.00
_cell.angle_gamma   90.00
#
_symmetry.space_group_name_H-M   'P 1'
#
loop_
_entity.id
_entity.type
_entity.pdbx_description
1 polymer ?
#
loop_
_entity_poly.entity_id
_entity_poly.type
_entity_poly.pdbx_seq_one_letter_code
_entity_poly.pdbx_strand_id
1 'polypeptide(L)'
;MLNVVFDMDGVLFDTQKVYTRTWREVAEILHIDNFEVPLKLCIGRNRVDQVDILKTHCGEDFPFDEFYDLKEKIFTGHIEEDGVPIKKGTKLILDTLKSIGAKVAIASSSRKDVVLHHLDETGLTGYFDVIIGGDMVEHSKPFPDIYLKACKELKCNPHDTYAVEDSYNGIESAVKAGLKTIMIPDSLPPVKEYDSKIFTRFDSLVELSEYFAIRALMEKLWQKYDYASILFENSTGRKYSVSGRGLSASQDKISCARGYVLRVHGRNRLVEHSFNSLKVSDSEKIIARIENLFDKAEELKENFTIEDTERMEDEVLHSFSENDMSRSPEILGDKAILDKLTELRQKGLEADGQIIDCTINSSFKKSRKIFISKNRDMSQNILWMTCAMSMMAKKGDIVRSYFKSYSGMNGYDVLDSLEADIKNVAGNTVKLLMAEKITPGRYECICTPEVTGMIVHEAFGHGVEMDMFVKDRALAKSFIGKEVASGLVTMHDGMGVNEVATYDFDDEGTCGHDTVIIKNGILQTGISDAKTAGILKTKGTGNGRRENYEHKAYTRMTNTYFEGGKDRPEDMIKSIKYGFMLENATCGMEDPKNWGIQCMVNMAREIKDGEFTGRIFSPIVLSGYVPDLLKSISMMSETPELNGGGYCGKGYKEWVKVSDGGPYIKAEIELG
;
A
#
# COMPACT_ATOMS: atom_id res chain seq x y z
N MET A 1 30.64 -10.92 5.75
CA MET A 1 31.07 -9.59 5.27
C MET A 1 30.15 -9.21 4.13
N LEU A 2 29.61 -7.99 4.13
CA LEU A 2 28.64 -7.52 3.14
C LEU A 2 29.35 -7.22 1.81
N ASN A 3 28.75 -7.60 0.67
CA ASN A 3 29.28 -7.33 -0.67
C ASN A 3 28.19 -6.72 -1.54
N VAL A 4 28.52 -5.68 -2.30
CA VAL A 4 27.60 -5.00 -3.23
C VAL A 4 28.29 -4.77 -4.57
N VAL A 5 27.61 -5.12 -5.66
CA VAL A 5 28.04 -4.87 -7.03
C VAL A 5 27.07 -3.90 -7.68
N PHE A 6 27.56 -2.74 -8.10
CA PHE A 6 26.77 -1.71 -8.77
C PHE A 6 26.89 -1.84 -10.30
N ASP A 7 25.77 -1.69 -11.01
CA ASP A 7 25.87 -1.11 -12.34
C ASP A 7 26.32 0.35 -12.23
N MET A 8 26.91 0.87 -13.30
CA MET A 8 27.43 2.23 -13.34
C MET A 8 26.41 3.21 -13.93
N ASP A 9 26.03 2.97 -15.18
CA ASP A 9 25.12 3.82 -15.94
C ASP A 9 23.69 3.65 -15.41
N GLY A 10 22.91 4.74 -15.32
CA GLY A 10 21.54 4.71 -14.78
C GLY A 10 21.46 4.56 -13.25
N VAL A 11 22.43 3.89 -12.62
CA VAL A 11 22.51 3.67 -11.16
C VAL A 11 23.39 4.70 -10.46
N LEU A 12 24.68 4.82 -10.79
CA LEU A 12 25.61 5.74 -10.10
C LEU A 12 25.68 7.11 -10.77
N PHE A 13 25.49 7.13 -12.09
CA PHE A 13 25.51 8.33 -12.92
C PHE A 13 24.19 8.49 -13.68
N ASP A 14 23.70 9.72 -13.79
CA ASP A 14 22.51 10.06 -14.58
C ASP A 14 22.87 10.20 -16.09
N THR A 15 23.62 9.24 -16.64
CA THR A 15 24.09 9.28 -18.03
C THR A 15 22.95 9.30 -19.04
N GLN A 16 21.75 8.81 -18.64
CA GLN A 16 20.56 8.85 -19.48
C GLN A 16 20.01 10.26 -19.73
N LYS A 17 20.17 11.20 -18.80
CA LYS A 17 19.76 12.61 -19.02
C LYS A 17 20.63 13.25 -20.10
N VAL A 18 21.94 12.98 -20.04
CA VAL A 18 22.90 13.42 -21.07
C VAL A 18 22.55 12.76 -22.40
N TYR A 19 22.30 11.45 -22.40
CA TYR A 19 21.92 10.69 -23.59
C TYR A 19 20.66 11.27 -24.28
N THR A 20 19.62 11.56 -23.50
CA THR A 20 18.36 12.11 -24.02
C THR A 20 18.56 13.53 -24.58
N ARG A 21 19.37 14.36 -23.91
CA ARG A 21 19.75 15.69 -24.40
C ARG A 21 20.52 15.58 -25.72
N THR A 22 21.53 14.71 -25.78
CA THR A 22 22.33 14.47 -26.99
C THR A 22 21.46 14.01 -28.15
N TRP A 23 20.54 13.08 -27.92
CA TRP A 23 19.66 12.57 -28.98
C TRP A 23 18.76 13.65 -29.57
N ARG A 24 18.22 14.54 -28.73
CA ARG A 24 17.44 15.69 -29.21
C ARG A 24 18.28 16.65 -30.03
N GLU A 25 19.48 16.96 -29.57
CA GLU A 25 20.40 17.86 -30.27
C GLU A 25 20.82 17.29 -31.63
N VAL A 26 21.16 16.00 -31.70
CA VAL A 26 21.47 15.33 -32.98
C VAL A 26 20.26 15.35 -33.91
N ALA A 27 19.05 15.08 -33.39
CA ALA A 27 17.83 15.15 -34.18
C ALA A 27 17.54 16.56 -34.71
N GLU A 28 17.81 17.60 -33.92
CA GLU A 28 17.71 18.99 -34.36
C GLU A 28 18.74 19.33 -35.46
N ILE A 29 20.00 18.88 -35.30
CA ILE A 29 21.08 19.08 -36.28
C ILE A 29 20.76 18.38 -37.61
N LEU A 30 20.20 17.17 -37.56
CA LEU A 30 19.84 16.38 -38.72
C LEU A 30 18.42 16.67 -39.25
N HIS A 31 17.73 17.66 -38.66
CA HIS A 31 16.38 18.06 -39.05
C HIS A 31 15.37 16.90 -39.06
N ILE A 32 15.43 16.02 -38.06
CA ILE A 32 14.52 14.87 -37.91
C ILE A 32 13.27 15.33 -37.16
N ASP A 33 12.16 15.44 -37.88
CA ASP A 33 10.86 15.81 -37.32
C ASP A 33 10.26 14.71 -36.43
N ASN A 34 9.44 15.09 -35.45
CA ASN A 34 8.68 14.19 -34.56
C ASN A 34 9.51 13.16 -33.78
N PHE A 35 10.76 13.49 -33.44
CA PHE A 35 11.70 12.54 -32.84
C PHE A 35 11.37 12.09 -31.40
N GLU A 36 10.43 12.74 -30.70
CA GLU A 36 10.10 12.41 -29.31
C GLU A 36 9.52 10.99 -29.13
N VAL A 37 8.72 10.51 -30.10
CA VAL A 37 8.15 9.15 -30.06
C VAL A 37 9.24 8.08 -30.25
N PRO A 38 10.06 8.11 -31.32
CA PRO A 38 11.14 7.14 -31.49
C PRO A 38 12.18 7.20 -30.39
N LEU A 39 12.53 8.38 -29.87
CA LEU A 39 13.42 8.54 -28.72
C LEU A 39 12.93 7.73 -27.52
N LYS A 40 11.66 7.87 -27.14
CA LYS A 40 11.07 7.11 -26.02
C LYS A 40 11.08 5.61 -26.25
N LEU A 41 10.88 5.16 -27.48
CA LEU A 41 10.88 3.74 -27.84
C LEU A 41 12.29 3.14 -27.85
N CYS A 42 13.31 3.94 -28.18
CA CYS A 42 14.71 3.52 -28.23
C CYS A 42 15.38 3.37 -26.85
N ILE A 43 14.86 4.08 -25.84
CA ILE A 43 15.40 4.05 -24.48
C ILE A 43 15.48 2.61 -23.93
N GLY A 44 16.65 2.23 -23.43
CA GLY A 44 16.89 0.94 -22.79
C GLY A 44 16.95 -0.26 -23.75
N ARG A 45 16.92 -0.05 -25.06
CA ARG A 45 17.01 -1.11 -26.08
C ARG A 45 18.41 -1.20 -26.70
N ASN A 46 18.73 -2.36 -27.26
CA ASN A 46 20.00 -2.57 -27.95
C ASN A 46 20.05 -1.81 -29.30
N ARG A 47 21.25 -1.68 -29.89
CA ARG A 47 21.46 -0.97 -31.16
C ARG A 47 20.60 -1.51 -32.31
N VAL A 48 20.37 -2.82 -32.38
CA VAL A 48 19.60 -3.46 -33.46
C VAL A 48 18.13 -3.07 -33.37
N ASP A 49 17.53 -3.19 -32.19
CA ASP A 49 16.15 -2.76 -31.95
C ASP A 49 15.98 -1.25 -32.21
N GLN A 50 16.98 -0.45 -31.86
CA GLN A 50 16.96 0.99 -32.13
C GLN A 50 16.97 1.31 -33.62
N VAL A 51 17.73 0.55 -34.44
CA VAL A 51 17.68 0.69 -35.92
C VAL A 51 16.25 0.49 -36.40
N ASP A 52 15.60 -0.60 -35.98
CA ASP A 52 14.25 -0.95 -36.45
C ASP A 52 13.22 0.11 -36.04
N ILE A 53 13.31 0.61 -34.81
CA ILE A 53 12.42 1.66 -34.31
C ILE A 53 12.61 2.97 -35.07
N LEU A 54 13.86 3.39 -35.26
CA LEU A 54 14.20 4.63 -35.96
C LEU A 54 13.76 4.56 -37.42
N LYS A 55 13.96 3.44 -38.11
CA LYS A 55 13.46 3.24 -39.47
C LYS A 55 11.93 3.27 -39.54
N THR A 56 11.27 2.59 -38.60
CA THR A 56 9.80 2.52 -38.56
C THR A 56 9.16 3.90 -38.35
N HIS A 57 9.75 4.76 -37.50
CA HIS A 57 9.14 6.02 -37.10
C HIS A 57 9.71 7.26 -37.82
N CYS A 58 10.96 7.20 -38.29
CA CYS A 58 11.64 8.30 -38.97
C CYS A 58 11.87 8.03 -40.47
N GLY A 59 11.55 6.83 -40.98
CA GLY A 59 11.66 6.45 -42.39
C GLY A 59 12.84 5.51 -42.69
N GLU A 60 12.72 4.70 -43.74
CA GLU A 60 13.74 3.72 -44.15
C GLU A 60 15.10 4.36 -44.52
N ASP A 61 15.07 5.62 -45.00
CA ASP A 61 16.25 6.40 -45.39
C ASP A 61 16.91 7.13 -44.19
N PHE A 62 16.57 6.77 -42.95
CA PHE A 62 17.15 7.39 -41.75
C PHE A 62 18.69 7.28 -41.75
N PRO A 63 19.43 8.40 -41.58
CA PRO A 63 20.90 8.42 -41.68
C PRO A 63 21.54 7.85 -40.41
N PHE A 64 21.45 6.53 -40.22
CA PHE A 64 21.78 5.86 -38.96
C PHE A 64 23.24 6.02 -38.55
N ASP A 65 24.17 5.83 -39.49
CA ASP A 65 25.61 5.93 -39.20
C ASP A 65 26.01 7.37 -38.86
N GLU A 66 25.53 8.35 -39.63
CA GLU A 66 25.76 9.77 -39.36
C GLU A 66 25.15 10.21 -38.02
N PHE A 67 23.93 9.78 -37.72
CA PHE A 67 23.27 10.03 -36.43
C PHE A 67 24.11 9.49 -35.27
N TYR A 68 24.61 8.26 -35.39
CA TYR A 68 25.40 7.63 -34.33
C TYR A 68 26.76 8.29 -34.14
N ASP A 69 27.45 8.65 -35.22
CA ASP A 69 28.75 9.34 -35.16
C ASP A 69 28.60 10.72 -34.52
N LEU A 70 27.58 11.49 -34.91
CA LEU A 70 27.25 12.78 -34.29
C LEU A 70 26.88 12.62 -32.82
N LYS A 71 26.06 11.62 -32.50
CA LYS A 71 25.66 11.29 -31.12
C LYS A 71 26.88 10.98 -30.26
N GLU A 72 27.81 10.14 -30.71
CA GLU A 72 29.01 9.82 -29.92
C GLU A 72 29.89 11.05 -29.69
N LYS A 73 30.06 11.88 -30.72
CA LYS A 73 30.84 13.11 -30.62
C LYS A 73 30.21 14.13 -29.66
N ILE A 74 28.91 14.38 -29.79
CA ILE A 74 28.18 15.34 -28.95
C ILE A 74 28.07 14.82 -27.52
N PHE A 75 27.83 13.52 -27.33
CA PHE A 75 27.80 12.91 -26.00
C PHE A 75 29.14 13.10 -25.28
N THR A 76 30.25 12.81 -25.97
CA THR A 76 31.60 13.00 -25.41
C THR A 76 31.84 14.47 -25.07
N GLY A 77 31.46 15.39 -25.96
CA GLY A 77 31.57 16.83 -25.72
C GLY A 77 30.79 17.31 -24.48
N HIS A 78 29.55 16.83 -24.29
CA HIS A 78 28.78 17.15 -23.07
C HIS A 78 29.45 16.64 -21.80
N ILE A 79 30.04 15.44 -21.83
CA ILE A 79 30.75 14.88 -20.68
C ILE A 79 32.02 15.70 -20.38
N GLU A 80 32.78 16.09 -21.40
CA GLU A 80 33.98 16.91 -21.24
C GLU A 80 33.68 18.34 -20.74
N GLU A 81 32.56 18.94 -21.16
CA GLU A 81 32.17 20.31 -20.80
C GLU A 81 31.45 20.39 -19.45
N ASP A 82 30.42 19.55 -19.25
CA ASP A 82 29.53 19.61 -18.09
C ASP A 82 29.96 18.65 -16.96
N GLY A 83 30.86 17.70 -17.24
CA GLY A 83 31.23 16.60 -16.36
C GLY A 83 30.17 15.50 -16.28
N VAL A 84 30.57 14.31 -15.80
CA VAL A 84 29.64 13.18 -15.63
C VAL A 84 28.66 13.46 -14.48
N PRO A 85 27.33 13.50 -14.72
CA PRO A 85 26.36 13.82 -13.67
C PRO A 85 26.21 12.67 -12.69
N ILE A 86 26.58 12.90 -11.43
CA ILE A 86 26.43 11.92 -10.34
C ILE A 86 24.95 11.82 -9.94
N LYS A 87 24.40 10.59 -9.92
CA LYS A 87 23.03 10.33 -9.46
C LYS A 87 22.89 10.73 -8.00
N LYS A 88 21.74 11.32 -7.66
CA LYS A 88 21.45 11.75 -6.28
C LYS A 88 21.52 10.55 -5.34
N GLY A 89 22.36 10.66 -4.32
CA GLY A 89 22.55 9.63 -3.30
C GLY A 89 23.79 8.76 -3.49
N THR A 90 24.47 8.79 -4.64
CA THR A 90 25.66 7.97 -4.93
C THR A 90 26.75 8.09 -3.86
N LYS A 91 27.17 9.31 -3.51
CA LYS A 91 28.19 9.49 -2.45
C LYS A 91 27.71 8.97 -1.09
N LEU A 92 26.44 9.22 -0.75
CA LEU A 92 25.85 8.79 0.52
C LEU A 92 25.83 7.26 0.67
N ILE A 93 25.41 6.52 -0.38
CA ILE A 93 25.40 5.05 -0.33
C ILE A 93 26.83 4.50 -0.25
N LEU A 94 27.77 5.04 -1.02
CA LEU A 94 29.16 4.59 -1.02
C LEU A 94 29.85 4.86 0.33
N ASP A 95 29.63 6.03 0.93
CA ASP A 95 30.09 6.36 2.29
C ASP A 95 29.50 5.42 3.33
N THR A 96 28.20 5.12 3.22
CA THR A 96 27.52 4.19 4.12
C THR A 96 28.11 2.79 4.04
N LEU A 97 28.26 2.24 2.83
CA LEU A 97 28.86 0.92 2.61
C LEU A 97 30.32 0.85 3.12
N LYS A 98 31.11 1.89 2.88
CA LYS A 98 32.48 1.98 3.41
C LYS A 98 32.51 2.02 4.93
N SER A 99 31.62 2.79 5.56
CA SER A 99 31.56 2.92 7.02
C SER A 99 31.20 1.61 7.76
N ILE A 100 30.52 0.69 7.07
CA ILE A 100 30.15 -0.63 7.60
C ILE A 100 31.11 -1.74 7.15
N GLY A 101 32.19 -1.39 6.43
CA GLY A 101 33.22 -2.33 5.97
C GLY A 101 32.72 -3.28 4.88
N ALA A 102 31.76 -2.85 4.06
CA ALA A 102 31.32 -3.62 2.89
C ALA A 102 32.38 -3.58 1.79
N LYS A 103 32.48 -4.67 1.02
CA LYS A 103 33.22 -4.65 -0.24
C LYS A 103 32.33 -4.20 -1.38
N VAL A 104 32.86 -3.38 -2.28
CA VAL A 104 32.09 -2.76 -3.35
C VAL A 104 32.76 -2.99 -4.71
N ALA A 105 31.98 -3.37 -5.71
CA ALA A 105 32.45 -3.50 -7.09
C ALA A 105 31.55 -2.80 -8.11
N ILE A 106 32.09 -2.60 -9.31
CA ILE A 106 31.35 -2.16 -10.50
C ILE A 106 31.28 -3.29 -11.52
N ALA A 107 30.11 -3.43 -12.14
CA ALA A 107 29.85 -4.30 -13.29
C ALA A 107 29.11 -3.50 -14.40
N SER A 108 29.87 -2.91 -15.33
CA SER A 108 29.33 -2.11 -16.43
C SER A 108 29.60 -2.75 -17.80
N SER A 109 28.63 -2.69 -18.72
CA SER A 109 28.81 -3.11 -20.11
C SER A 109 29.79 -2.22 -20.89
N SER A 110 30.12 -1.03 -20.35
CA SER A 110 31.11 -0.11 -20.92
C SER A 110 32.53 -0.62 -20.74
N ARG A 111 33.45 -0.22 -21.62
CA ARG A 111 34.86 -0.59 -21.51
C ARG A 111 35.48 -0.06 -20.22
N LYS A 112 36.41 -0.81 -19.63
CA LYS A 112 37.01 -0.48 -18.32
C LYS A 112 37.69 0.89 -18.30
N ASP A 113 38.34 1.31 -19.38
CA ASP A 113 38.98 2.62 -19.51
C ASP A 113 37.97 3.76 -19.38
N VAL A 114 36.80 3.64 -20.03
CA VAL A 114 35.69 4.60 -19.93
C VAL A 114 35.14 4.64 -18.50
N VAL A 115 34.93 3.48 -17.89
CA VAL A 115 34.45 3.38 -16.50
C VAL A 115 35.40 4.09 -15.54
N LEU A 116 36.71 3.84 -15.66
CA LEU A 116 37.73 4.47 -14.81
C LEU A 116 37.76 5.98 -15.00
N HIS A 117 37.69 6.46 -16.24
CA HIS A 117 37.67 7.88 -16.55
C HIS A 117 36.51 8.60 -15.82
N HIS A 118 35.29 8.09 -15.91
CA HIS A 118 34.13 8.69 -15.24
C HIS A 118 34.27 8.68 -13.70
N LEU A 119 34.84 7.61 -13.13
CA LEU A 119 35.05 7.50 -11.68
C LEU A 119 36.14 8.44 -11.19
N ASP A 120 37.22 8.62 -11.95
CA ASP A 120 38.33 9.49 -11.58
C ASP A 120 37.90 10.96 -11.62
N GLU A 121 37.19 11.39 -12.67
CA GLU A 121 36.66 12.76 -12.78
C GLU A 121 35.71 13.13 -11.63
N THR A 122 34.92 12.15 -11.18
CA THR A 122 33.93 12.35 -10.11
C THR A 122 34.49 12.09 -8.70
N GLY A 123 35.74 11.64 -8.61
CA GLY A 123 36.43 11.31 -7.36
C GLY A 123 35.87 10.07 -6.65
N LEU A 124 35.28 9.12 -7.39
CA LEU A 124 34.60 7.93 -6.86
C LEU A 124 35.45 6.66 -6.93
N THR A 125 36.55 6.62 -7.67
CA THR A 125 37.40 5.42 -7.85
C THR A 125 37.81 4.78 -6.52
N GLY A 126 38.13 5.59 -5.51
CA GLY A 126 38.58 5.12 -4.19
C GLY A 126 37.52 4.43 -3.32
N TYR A 127 36.28 4.27 -3.81
CA TYR A 127 35.23 3.50 -3.13
C TYR A 127 35.13 2.05 -3.60
N PHE A 128 35.77 1.69 -4.72
CA PHE A 128 35.57 0.38 -5.36
C PHE A 128 36.79 -0.51 -5.18
N ASP A 129 36.56 -1.72 -4.67
CA ASP A 129 37.58 -2.77 -4.55
C ASP A 129 37.87 -3.45 -5.89
N VAL A 130 36.85 -3.54 -6.75
CA VAL A 130 36.90 -4.24 -8.04
C VAL A 130 36.11 -3.45 -9.09
N ILE A 131 36.66 -3.32 -10.30
CA ILE A 131 35.99 -2.67 -11.44
C ILE A 131 36.06 -3.63 -12.63
N ILE A 132 34.89 -4.06 -13.10
CA ILE A 132 34.71 -4.92 -14.29
C ILE A 132 34.02 -4.12 -15.40
N GLY A 133 34.69 -4.01 -16.55
CA GLY A 133 34.14 -3.48 -17.79
C GLY A 133 33.69 -4.59 -18.75
N GLY A 134 32.89 -4.22 -19.75
CA GLY A 134 32.34 -5.15 -20.75
C GLY A 134 33.41 -5.81 -21.63
N ASP A 135 34.55 -5.14 -21.83
CA ASP A 135 35.73 -5.67 -22.53
C ASP A 135 36.43 -6.82 -21.76
N MET A 136 36.01 -7.07 -20.52
CA MET A 136 36.58 -8.11 -19.67
C MET A 136 35.77 -9.41 -19.68
N VAL A 137 34.65 -9.50 -20.40
CA VAL A 137 33.77 -10.69 -20.42
C VAL A 137 33.44 -11.13 -21.84
N GLU A 138 33.04 -12.39 -21.99
CA GLU A 138 32.69 -12.96 -23.31
C GLU A 138 31.31 -12.50 -23.76
N HIS A 139 30.33 -12.52 -22.85
CA HIS A 139 28.97 -12.06 -23.13
C HIS A 139 28.57 -10.91 -22.19
N SER A 140 28.10 -9.80 -22.77
CA SER A 140 27.53 -8.68 -22.02
C SER A 140 26.14 -9.02 -21.44
N LYS A 141 25.58 -8.13 -20.61
CA LYS A 141 24.20 -8.23 -20.11
C LYS A 141 23.23 -8.48 -21.29
N PRO A 142 22.28 -9.45 -21.23
CA PRO A 142 21.73 -10.11 -20.05
C PRO A 142 22.42 -11.41 -19.61
N PHE A 143 23.60 -11.75 -20.14
CA PHE A 143 24.36 -12.91 -19.68
C PHE A 143 25.02 -12.64 -18.32
N PRO A 144 25.19 -13.65 -17.43
CA PRO A 144 25.63 -13.45 -16.05
C PRO A 144 27.13 -13.16 -15.89
N ASP A 145 27.90 -13.27 -16.97
CA ASP A 145 29.37 -13.26 -17.00
C ASP A 145 29.99 -12.10 -16.21
N ILE A 146 29.43 -10.90 -16.37
CA ILE A 146 29.95 -9.68 -15.73
C ILE A 146 29.84 -9.70 -14.21
N TYR A 147 28.69 -10.13 -13.68
CA TYR A 147 28.47 -10.25 -12.24
C TYR A 147 29.25 -11.42 -11.64
N LEU A 148 29.29 -12.56 -12.33
CA LEU A 148 30.09 -13.70 -11.88
C LEU A 148 31.59 -13.34 -11.81
N LYS A 149 32.09 -12.57 -12.79
CA LYS A 149 33.46 -12.07 -12.76
C LYS A 149 33.69 -11.08 -11.61
N ALA A 150 32.77 -10.15 -11.36
CA ALA A 150 32.85 -9.23 -10.24
C ALA A 150 32.91 -9.98 -8.89
N CYS A 151 32.03 -10.97 -8.67
CA CYS A 151 32.03 -11.80 -7.47
C CYS A 151 33.32 -12.61 -7.30
N LYS A 152 33.85 -13.16 -8.40
CA LYS A 152 35.12 -13.92 -8.40
C LYS A 152 36.29 -13.04 -7.94
N GLU A 153 36.41 -11.83 -8.48
CA GLU A 153 37.49 -10.89 -8.12
C GLU A 153 37.31 -10.35 -6.69
N LEU A 154 36.06 -10.10 -6.26
CA LEU A 154 35.74 -9.73 -4.86
C LEU A 154 35.99 -10.88 -3.86
N LYS A 155 36.07 -12.12 -4.36
CA LYS A 155 36.14 -13.37 -3.59
C LYS A 155 34.91 -13.55 -2.69
N CYS A 156 33.72 -13.33 -3.25
CA CYS A 156 32.45 -13.50 -2.55
C CYS A 156 31.54 -14.53 -3.23
N ASN A 157 30.57 -15.04 -2.46
CA ASN A 157 29.51 -15.90 -2.97
C ASN A 157 28.42 -15.03 -3.64
N PRO A 158 28.03 -15.28 -4.91
CA PRO A 158 26.96 -14.55 -5.57
C PRO A 158 25.65 -14.52 -4.77
N HIS A 159 25.25 -15.65 -4.16
CA HIS A 159 24.00 -15.74 -3.39
C HIS A 159 23.96 -14.88 -2.12
N ASP A 160 25.11 -14.45 -1.62
CA ASP A 160 25.25 -13.56 -0.46
C ASP A 160 25.63 -12.12 -0.85
N THR A 161 25.59 -11.81 -2.15
CA THR A 161 26.02 -10.53 -2.72
C THR A 161 24.81 -9.79 -3.30
N TYR A 162 24.75 -8.47 -3.05
CA TYR A 162 23.73 -7.62 -3.64
C TYR A 162 24.18 -7.08 -5.00
N ALA A 163 23.29 -7.10 -5.98
CA ALA A 163 23.48 -6.38 -7.24
C ALA A 163 22.56 -5.15 -7.23
N VAL A 164 23.02 -3.99 -7.67
CA VAL A 164 22.20 -2.77 -7.80
C VAL A 164 22.12 -2.39 -9.28
N GLU A 165 20.90 -2.37 -9.81
CA GLU A 165 20.61 -2.28 -11.25
C GLU A 165 19.40 -1.40 -11.54
N ASP A 166 19.37 -0.77 -12.71
CA ASP A 166 18.24 0.04 -13.19
C ASP A 166 17.55 -0.58 -14.43
N SER A 167 18.26 -1.45 -15.15
CA SER A 167 17.84 -1.97 -16.45
C SER A 167 17.35 -3.42 -16.42
N TYR A 168 16.42 -3.80 -17.29
CA TYR A 168 15.92 -5.18 -17.37
C TYR A 168 16.99 -6.20 -17.73
N ASN A 169 17.85 -5.87 -18.71
CA ASN A 169 18.96 -6.74 -19.10
C ASN A 169 19.95 -6.93 -17.94
N GLY A 170 20.19 -5.87 -17.18
CA GLY A 170 21.04 -5.91 -16.01
C GLY A 170 20.46 -6.73 -14.87
N ILE A 171 19.16 -6.54 -14.57
CA ILE A 171 18.42 -7.38 -13.62
C ILE A 171 18.51 -8.85 -14.04
N GLU A 172 18.25 -9.16 -15.30
CA GLU A 172 18.30 -10.54 -15.79
C GLU A 172 19.71 -11.15 -15.64
N SER A 173 20.75 -10.38 -15.96
CA SER A 173 22.15 -10.77 -15.76
C SER A 173 22.47 -11.08 -14.29
N ALA A 174 22.09 -10.18 -13.37
CA ALA A 174 22.35 -10.32 -11.94
C ALA A 174 21.58 -11.51 -11.32
N VAL A 175 20.31 -11.68 -11.70
CA VAL A 175 19.48 -12.81 -11.25
C VAL A 175 20.04 -14.13 -11.76
N LYS A 176 20.43 -14.22 -13.03
CA LYS A 176 21.08 -15.42 -13.60
C LYS A 176 22.41 -15.75 -12.92
N ALA A 177 23.14 -14.74 -12.46
CA ALA A 177 24.36 -14.91 -11.68
C ALA A 177 24.09 -15.34 -10.22
N GLY A 178 22.83 -15.29 -9.77
CA GLY A 178 22.40 -15.70 -8.43
C GLY A 178 22.48 -14.61 -7.36
N LEU A 179 22.68 -13.34 -7.75
CA LEU A 179 22.79 -12.21 -6.81
C LEU A 179 21.42 -11.75 -6.29
N LYS A 180 21.43 -11.19 -5.07
CA LYS A 180 20.28 -10.48 -4.49
C LYS A 180 20.09 -9.15 -5.23
N THR A 181 19.26 -9.17 -6.27
CA THR A 181 19.15 -8.07 -7.22
C THR A 181 18.23 -6.97 -6.69
N ILE A 182 18.76 -5.77 -6.54
CA ILE A 182 18.05 -4.57 -6.09
C ILE A 182 17.83 -3.67 -7.31
N MET A 183 16.57 -3.35 -7.60
CA MET A 183 16.23 -2.40 -8.67
C MET A 183 16.21 -0.95 -8.14
N ILE A 184 16.86 -0.04 -8.85
CA ILE A 184 16.75 1.42 -8.68
C ILE A 184 16.24 1.98 -10.02
N PRO A 185 14.93 2.27 -10.17
CA PRO A 185 14.39 2.74 -11.44
C PRO A 185 15.07 4.04 -11.89
N ASP A 186 15.44 4.13 -13.17
CA ASP A 186 15.82 5.38 -13.81
C ASP A 186 14.67 5.93 -14.66
N SER A 187 14.51 5.44 -15.89
CA SER A 187 13.53 5.99 -16.86
C SER A 187 12.44 5.02 -17.32
N LEU A 188 12.63 3.71 -17.15
CA LEU A 188 11.64 2.71 -17.55
C LEU A 188 10.66 2.47 -16.40
N PRO A 189 9.34 2.48 -16.65
CA PRO A 189 8.39 2.08 -15.63
C PRO A 189 8.63 0.60 -15.29
N PRO A 190 8.62 0.23 -14.00
CA PRO A 190 8.82 -1.15 -13.58
C PRO A 190 7.75 -2.06 -14.19
N VAL A 191 8.16 -3.23 -14.66
CA VAL A 191 7.27 -4.26 -15.21
C VAL A 191 7.08 -5.36 -14.18
N LYS A 192 5.83 -5.60 -13.81
CA LYS A 192 5.41 -6.54 -12.76
C LYS A 192 5.99 -7.95 -12.89
N GLU A 193 6.30 -8.41 -14.11
CA GLU A 193 6.95 -9.70 -14.36
C GLU A 193 8.31 -9.83 -13.62
N TYR A 194 9.04 -8.73 -13.46
CA TYR A 194 10.35 -8.73 -12.82
C TYR A 194 10.28 -8.66 -11.29
N ASP A 195 9.14 -8.26 -10.70
CA ASP A 195 9.00 -8.17 -9.24
C ASP A 195 9.25 -9.54 -8.58
N SER A 196 8.87 -10.63 -9.23
CA SER A 196 9.13 -12.00 -8.77
C SER A 196 10.59 -12.45 -8.87
N LYS A 197 11.43 -11.72 -9.63
CA LYS A 197 12.83 -12.07 -9.93
C LYS A 197 13.82 -11.29 -9.07
N ILE A 198 13.45 -10.08 -8.63
CA ILE A 198 14.30 -9.20 -7.84
C ILE A 198 14.17 -9.48 -6.34
N PHE A 199 15.20 -9.08 -5.59
CA PHE A 199 15.20 -9.09 -4.14
C PHE A 199 14.33 -7.96 -3.56
N THR A 200 14.48 -6.73 -4.06
CA THR A 200 13.63 -5.59 -3.70
C THR A 200 13.88 -4.44 -4.68
N ARG A 201 13.12 -3.35 -4.55
CA ARG A 201 13.25 -2.16 -5.39
C ARG A 201 13.21 -0.88 -4.58
N PHE A 202 14.18 0.02 -4.73
CA PHE A 202 14.18 1.34 -4.08
C PHE A 202 13.92 2.48 -5.06
N ASP A 203 13.22 3.52 -4.61
CA ASP A 203 12.95 4.71 -5.45
C ASP A 203 14.22 5.57 -5.63
N SER A 204 15.24 5.38 -4.78
CA SER A 204 16.51 6.09 -4.89
C SER A 204 17.66 5.41 -4.13
N LEU A 205 18.89 5.80 -4.46
CA LEU A 205 20.09 5.40 -3.71
C LEU A 205 20.10 5.91 -2.26
N VAL A 206 19.34 6.96 -1.95
CA VAL A 206 19.19 7.45 -0.57
C VAL A 206 18.45 6.42 0.27
N GLU A 207 17.35 5.85 -0.24
CA GLU A 207 16.61 4.80 0.49
C GLU A 207 17.43 3.51 0.59
N LEU A 208 18.19 3.17 -0.46
CA LEU A 208 19.12 2.02 -0.39
C LEU A 208 20.18 2.23 0.70
N SER A 209 20.70 3.45 0.85
CA SER A 209 21.63 3.79 1.92
C SER A 209 21.01 3.61 3.30
N GLU A 210 19.73 3.97 3.47
CA GLU A 210 19.01 3.72 4.72
C GLU A 210 18.83 2.24 4.99
N TYR A 211 18.50 1.43 3.98
CA TYR A 211 18.42 -0.02 4.13
C TYR A 211 19.72 -0.62 4.68
N PHE A 212 20.88 -0.22 4.17
CA PHE A 212 22.15 -0.71 4.72
C PHE A 212 22.49 -0.13 6.10
N ALA A 213 22.07 1.09 6.41
CA ALA A 213 22.18 1.64 7.76
C ALA A 213 21.31 0.86 8.77
N ILE A 214 20.09 0.46 8.36
CA ILE A 214 19.22 -0.44 9.14
C ILE A 214 19.94 -1.76 9.39
N ARG A 215 20.43 -2.43 8.33
CA ARG A 215 21.14 -3.71 8.43
C ARG A 215 22.31 -3.60 9.42
N ALA A 216 23.09 -2.53 9.37
CA ALA A 216 24.22 -2.32 10.28
C ALA A 216 23.81 -2.16 11.75
N LEU A 217 22.72 -1.42 12.03
CA LEU A 217 22.15 -1.33 13.39
C LEU A 217 21.66 -2.71 13.86
N MET A 218 20.96 -3.45 13.00
CA MET A 218 20.37 -4.74 13.35
C MET A 218 21.43 -5.81 13.66
N GLU A 219 22.53 -5.85 12.91
CA GLU A 219 23.66 -6.75 13.19
C GLU A 219 24.23 -6.55 14.60
N LYS A 220 24.32 -5.29 15.07
CA LYS A 220 24.76 -5.00 16.45
C LYS A 220 23.74 -5.45 17.49
N LEU A 221 22.45 -5.30 17.21
CA LEU A 221 21.39 -5.73 18.12
C LEU A 221 21.31 -7.25 18.24
N TRP A 222 21.46 -8.01 17.15
CA TRP A 222 21.44 -9.48 17.17
C TRP A 222 22.67 -10.10 17.85
N GLN A 223 23.75 -9.35 18.03
CA GLN A 223 24.88 -9.78 18.86
C GLN A 223 24.57 -9.67 20.37
N LYS A 224 23.60 -8.84 20.75
CA LYS A 224 23.29 -8.50 22.14
C LYS A 224 21.98 -9.11 22.65
N TYR A 225 20.99 -9.26 21.78
CA TYR A 225 19.64 -9.66 22.14
C TYR A 225 19.19 -10.89 21.36
N ASP A 226 18.33 -11.69 21.98
CA ASP A 226 17.81 -12.93 21.39
C ASP A 226 16.88 -12.66 20.20
N TYR A 227 16.24 -11.49 20.20
CA TYR A 227 15.42 -11.03 19.07
C TYR A 227 15.44 -9.50 18.98
N ALA A 228 15.60 -9.01 17.75
CA ALA A 228 15.33 -7.63 17.40
C ALA A 228 14.74 -7.60 15.99
N SER A 229 13.73 -6.75 15.80
CA SER A 229 13.19 -6.43 14.49
C SER A 229 12.96 -4.94 14.33
N ILE A 230 12.99 -4.47 13.08
CA ILE A 230 12.74 -3.08 12.74
C ILE A 230 11.78 -2.99 11.56
N LEU A 231 10.78 -2.13 11.71
CA LEU A 231 9.92 -1.69 10.63
C LEU A 231 10.36 -0.30 10.20
N PHE A 232 10.66 -0.12 8.93
CA PHE A 232 10.77 1.19 8.30
C PHE A 232 9.52 1.48 7.49
N GLU A 233 8.92 2.65 7.70
CA GLU A 233 7.81 3.18 6.90
C GLU A 233 8.28 4.48 6.23
N ASN A 234 8.03 4.58 4.92
CA ASN A 234 8.09 5.83 4.17
C ASN A 234 6.83 5.94 3.33
N SER A 235 5.98 6.92 3.62
CA SER A 235 4.75 7.13 2.89
C SER A 235 4.60 8.57 2.42
N THR A 236 4.06 8.70 1.22
CA THR A 236 3.62 9.96 0.62
C THR A 236 2.13 9.86 0.32
N GLY A 237 1.42 10.97 0.44
CA GLY A 237 0.01 10.98 0.11
C GLY A 237 -0.53 12.39 0.12
N ARG A 238 -1.70 12.56 -0.48
CA ARG A 238 -2.38 13.84 -0.56
C ARG A 238 -3.87 13.67 -0.40
N LYS A 239 -4.50 14.71 0.15
CA LYS A 239 -5.93 14.92 0.17
C LYS A 239 -6.28 16.06 -0.78
N TYR A 240 -7.26 15.81 -1.62
CA TYR A 240 -7.84 16.78 -2.55
C TYR A 240 -9.28 17.02 -2.15
N SER A 241 -9.71 18.27 -2.20
CA SER A 241 -11.10 18.65 -2.00
C SER A 241 -11.47 19.73 -3.00
N VAL A 242 -12.56 19.50 -3.73
CA VAL A 242 -13.19 20.49 -4.59
C VAL A 242 -14.62 20.71 -4.10
N SER A 243 -14.90 21.93 -3.65
CA SER A 243 -16.19 22.32 -3.08
C SER A 243 -16.57 23.72 -3.54
N GLY A 244 -17.79 24.17 -3.21
CA GLY A 244 -18.18 25.57 -3.43
C GLY A 244 -17.31 26.60 -2.69
N ARG A 245 -16.50 26.18 -1.70
CA ARG A 245 -15.58 27.05 -0.95
C ARG A 245 -14.21 27.22 -1.62
N GLY A 246 -13.92 26.41 -2.65
CA GLY A 246 -12.65 26.42 -3.36
C GLY A 246 -12.03 25.04 -3.50
N LEU A 247 -10.81 25.04 -4.03
CA LEU A 247 -9.99 23.87 -4.28
C LEU A 247 -8.88 23.79 -3.23
N SER A 248 -8.60 22.59 -2.73
CA SER A 248 -7.47 22.37 -1.85
C SER A 248 -6.74 21.06 -2.19
N ALA A 249 -5.42 21.10 -2.05
CA ALA A 249 -4.54 19.94 -2.05
C ALA A 249 -3.66 20.07 -0.81
N SER A 250 -3.73 19.09 0.10
CA SER A 250 -3.00 19.11 1.36
C SER A 250 -2.38 17.75 1.68
N GLN A 251 -1.38 17.78 2.55
CA GLN A 251 -0.79 16.59 3.15
C GLN A 251 -1.23 16.49 4.62
N ASP A 252 -1.25 15.28 5.16
CA ASP A 252 -1.47 15.03 6.59
C ASP A 252 -0.57 13.90 7.10
N LYS A 253 -0.54 13.73 8.42
CA LYS A 253 0.30 12.73 9.10
C LYS A 253 -0.14 11.27 8.91
N ILE A 254 -1.38 11.02 8.49
CA ILE A 254 -1.88 9.66 8.23
C ILE A 254 -1.37 9.19 6.86
N SER A 255 -1.35 10.12 5.91
CA SER A 255 -0.95 9.90 4.52
C SER A 255 0.57 10.01 4.35
N CYS A 256 1.22 10.91 5.09
CA CYS A 256 2.65 11.15 5.03
C CYS A 256 3.34 10.83 6.37
N ALA A 257 4.14 9.77 6.38
CA ALA A 257 4.94 9.37 7.53
C ALA A 257 6.30 8.84 7.07
N ARG A 258 7.35 9.15 7.81
CA ARG A 258 8.67 8.56 7.60
C ARG A 258 9.32 8.27 8.94
N GLY A 259 9.59 7.00 9.19
CA GLY A 259 10.29 6.62 10.41
C GLY A 259 10.48 5.13 10.57
N TYR A 260 10.98 4.80 11.76
CA TYR A 260 11.47 3.49 12.13
C TYR A 260 10.81 3.10 13.44
N VAL A 261 10.44 1.83 13.54
CA VAL A 261 9.98 1.22 14.79
C VAL A 261 10.85 0.02 15.08
N LEU A 262 11.65 0.13 16.12
CA LEU A 262 12.52 -0.92 16.61
C LEU A 262 11.83 -1.68 17.74
N ARG A 263 11.74 -3.00 17.61
CA ARG A 263 11.21 -3.92 18.63
C ARG A 263 12.33 -4.85 19.08
N VAL A 264 12.64 -4.85 20.37
CA VAL A 264 13.74 -5.65 20.94
C VAL A 264 13.21 -6.49 22.08
N HIS A 265 13.44 -7.79 22.02
CA HIS A 265 13.14 -8.70 23.11
C HIS A 265 14.42 -9.08 23.85
N GLY A 266 14.39 -8.89 25.16
CA GLY A 266 15.49 -9.20 26.07
C GLY A 266 15.02 -9.10 27.51
N ARG A 267 15.72 -9.74 28.46
CA ARG A 267 15.33 -9.74 29.89
C ARG A 267 13.85 -10.17 30.10
N ASN A 268 13.37 -11.14 29.30
CA ASN A 268 11.98 -11.62 29.21
C ASN A 268 10.92 -10.56 28.85
N ARG A 269 11.33 -9.45 28.23
CA ARG A 269 10.44 -8.34 27.87
C ARG A 269 10.66 -7.86 26.45
N LEU A 270 9.59 -7.32 25.89
CA LEU A 270 9.59 -6.60 24.64
C LEU A 270 9.55 -5.09 24.90
N VAL A 271 10.53 -4.37 24.36
CA VAL A 271 10.51 -2.91 24.31
C VAL A 271 10.38 -2.43 22.87
N GLU A 272 9.66 -1.33 22.68
CA GLU A 272 9.50 -0.68 21.38
C GLU A 272 10.08 0.74 21.45
N HIS A 273 10.83 1.15 20.42
CA HIS A 273 11.35 2.48 20.28
C HIS A 273 11.18 2.97 18.85
N SER A 274 10.51 4.10 18.67
CA SER A 274 10.38 4.75 17.38
C SER A 274 11.23 6.01 17.24
N PHE A 275 11.66 6.29 16.02
CA PHE A 275 12.48 7.43 15.62
C PHE A 275 12.32 7.71 14.12
N ASN A 276 12.76 8.88 13.63
CA ASN A 276 12.49 9.32 12.25
C ASN A 276 13.74 9.58 11.41
N SER A 277 14.93 9.25 11.92
CA SER A 277 16.18 9.38 11.19
C SER A 277 17.17 8.32 11.66
N LEU A 278 17.95 7.78 10.70
CA LEU A 278 18.95 6.76 10.97
C LEU A 278 20.19 7.01 10.13
N LYS A 279 21.33 7.22 10.81
CA LYS A 279 22.66 7.09 10.23
C LYS A 279 23.38 5.92 10.89
N VAL A 280 24.38 5.35 10.22
CA VAL A 280 25.23 4.29 10.78
C VAL A 280 25.84 4.72 12.13
N SER A 281 26.26 5.98 12.24
CA SER A 281 26.82 6.58 13.46
C SER A 281 25.85 6.64 14.64
N ASP A 282 24.54 6.61 14.40
CA ASP A 282 23.52 6.72 15.44
C ASP A 282 23.31 5.40 16.21
N SER A 283 23.90 4.30 15.73
CA SER A 283 23.64 2.95 16.25
C SER A 283 23.86 2.83 17.76
N GLU A 284 24.99 3.34 18.27
CA GLU A 284 25.30 3.27 19.72
C GLU A 284 24.31 4.07 20.56
N LYS A 285 23.88 5.23 20.06
CA LYS A 285 22.89 6.08 20.73
C LYS A 285 21.52 5.38 20.79
N ILE A 286 21.12 4.71 19.71
CA ILE A 286 19.86 3.96 19.65
C ILE A 286 19.92 2.75 20.61
N ILE A 287 21.02 2.00 20.60
CA ILE A 287 21.22 0.87 21.52
C ILE A 287 21.16 1.33 22.99
N ALA A 288 21.82 2.44 23.33
CA ALA A 288 21.75 3.02 24.67
C ALA A 288 20.32 3.45 25.05
N ARG A 289 19.53 3.92 24.08
CA ARG A 289 18.12 4.25 24.30
C ARG A 289 17.28 3.01 24.61
N ILE A 290 17.53 1.90 23.92
CA ILE A 290 16.88 0.60 24.20
C ILE A 290 17.22 0.09 25.60
N GLU A 291 18.48 0.15 26.02
CA GLU A 291 18.88 -0.25 27.39
C GLU A 291 18.15 0.55 28.46
N ASN A 292 18.07 1.87 28.28
CA ASN A 292 17.32 2.74 29.18
C ASN A 292 15.82 2.37 29.25
N LEU A 293 15.22 1.93 28.14
CA LEU A 293 13.84 1.44 28.17
C LEU A 293 13.68 0.16 28.99
N PHE A 294 14.64 -0.77 28.91
CA PHE A 294 14.65 -1.95 29.77
C PHE A 294 14.80 -1.59 31.24
N ASP A 295 15.70 -0.66 31.57
CA ASP A 295 15.92 -0.21 32.96
C ASP A 295 14.67 0.47 33.53
N LYS A 296 14.04 1.38 32.76
CA LYS A 296 12.75 1.99 33.14
C LYS A 296 11.63 0.97 33.32
N ALA A 297 11.60 -0.07 32.48
CA ALA A 297 10.62 -1.13 32.63
C ALA A 297 10.84 -1.94 33.93
N GLU A 298 12.06 -2.02 34.46
CA GLU A 298 12.30 -2.61 35.79
C GLU A 298 11.79 -1.69 36.91
N GLU A 299 12.03 -0.38 36.81
CA GLU A 299 11.54 0.60 37.80
C GLU A 299 10.00 0.57 37.92
N LEU A 300 9.29 0.36 36.81
CA LEU A 300 7.82 0.31 36.80
C LEU A 300 7.23 -0.91 37.53
N LYS A 301 8.01 -1.98 37.78
CA LYS A 301 7.54 -3.15 38.53
C LYS A 301 7.11 -2.82 39.95
N GLU A 302 7.61 -1.73 40.53
CA GLU A 302 7.22 -1.30 41.87
C GLU A 302 5.72 -0.96 41.95
N ASN A 303 5.14 -0.50 40.83
CA ASN A 303 3.78 0.03 40.78
C ASN A 303 2.83 -0.73 39.83
N PHE A 304 3.36 -1.61 38.96
CA PHE A 304 2.58 -2.33 37.96
C PHE A 304 2.96 -3.80 37.89
N THR A 305 1.96 -4.67 37.70
CA THR A 305 2.22 -6.04 37.25
C THR A 305 2.65 -6.01 35.79
N ILE A 306 3.88 -6.40 35.53
CA ILE A 306 4.43 -6.52 34.17
C ILE A 306 4.48 -8.00 33.83
N GLU A 307 3.78 -8.38 32.77
CA GLU A 307 3.79 -9.74 32.25
C GLU A 307 5.04 -9.98 31.39
N ASP A 308 5.60 -11.19 31.50
CA ASP A 308 6.65 -11.64 30.58
C ASP A 308 6.05 -11.77 29.18
N THR A 309 6.80 -11.31 28.18
CA THR A 309 6.39 -11.42 26.79
C THR A 309 7.14 -12.56 26.14
N GLU A 310 6.45 -13.41 25.39
CA GLU A 310 7.10 -14.42 24.57
C GLU A 310 7.92 -13.78 23.44
N ARG A 311 8.97 -14.49 23.01
CA ARG A 311 9.75 -14.12 21.84
C ARG A 311 8.88 -14.32 20.59
N MET A 312 8.93 -13.36 19.67
CA MET A 312 8.24 -13.47 18.39
C MET A 312 8.84 -14.54 17.48
N GLU A 313 7.98 -15.16 16.66
CA GLU A 313 8.39 -16.09 15.62
C GLU A 313 9.27 -15.39 14.57
N ASP A 314 10.39 -16.03 14.22
CA ASP A 314 11.41 -15.47 13.31
C ASP A 314 11.85 -16.57 12.33
N GLU A 315 10.90 -17.06 11.55
CA GLU A 315 11.16 -18.02 10.48
C GLU A 315 11.94 -17.38 9.33
N VAL A 316 12.68 -18.19 8.56
CA VAL A 316 13.41 -17.68 7.40
C VAL A 316 12.41 -17.29 6.32
N LEU A 317 12.32 -15.99 6.04
CA LEU A 317 11.41 -15.47 5.04
C LEU A 317 11.98 -14.24 4.35
N HIS A 318 11.99 -14.26 3.03
CA HIS A 318 12.24 -13.09 2.22
C HIS A 318 11.06 -12.88 1.28
N SER A 319 10.58 -11.65 1.19
CA SER A 319 9.53 -11.29 0.25
C SER A 319 9.66 -9.85 -0.22
N PHE A 320 9.27 -9.63 -1.47
CA PHE A 320 9.05 -8.32 -2.05
C PHE A 320 7.72 -8.34 -2.77
N SER A 321 6.87 -7.35 -2.49
CA SER A 321 5.62 -7.16 -3.22
C SER A 321 5.36 -5.71 -3.58
N GLU A 322 4.67 -5.52 -4.69
CA GLU A 322 4.21 -4.22 -5.11
C GLU A 322 2.89 -4.37 -5.89
N ASN A 323 1.93 -3.50 -5.59
CA ASN A 323 0.71 -3.39 -6.40
C ASN A 323 0.91 -2.39 -7.56
N ASP A 324 -0.03 -2.35 -8.51
CA ASP A 324 0.15 -1.56 -9.73
C ASP A 324 0.34 -0.05 -9.45
N MET A 325 1.54 0.46 -9.79
CA MET A 325 1.94 1.87 -9.66
C MET A 325 1.76 2.69 -10.94
N SER A 326 1.35 2.07 -12.05
CA SER A 326 1.31 2.69 -13.39
C SER A 326 0.38 3.90 -13.48
N ARG A 327 -0.72 3.88 -12.71
CA ARG A 327 -1.67 4.99 -12.58
C ARG A 327 -1.47 5.79 -11.29
N SER A 328 -0.26 5.85 -10.74
CA SER A 328 0.00 6.65 -9.53
C SER A 328 -0.43 8.12 -9.71
N PRO A 329 -1.17 8.70 -8.75
CA PRO A 329 -1.52 10.12 -8.77
C PRO A 329 -0.30 11.05 -8.82
N GLU A 330 0.86 10.60 -8.34
CA GLU A 330 2.12 11.36 -8.41
C GLU A 330 2.60 11.55 -9.87
N ILE A 331 2.28 10.63 -10.77
CA ILE A 331 2.62 10.71 -12.20
C ILE A 331 1.76 11.78 -12.89
N LEU A 332 0.48 11.81 -12.56
CA LEU A 332 -0.48 12.75 -13.17
C LEU A 332 -0.27 14.19 -12.65
N GLY A 333 0.08 14.32 -11.38
CA GLY A 333 0.35 15.59 -10.71
C GLY A 333 -0.91 16.30 -10.20
N ASP A 334 -0.73 17.11 -9.15
CA ASP A 334 -1.82 17.74 -8.39
C ASP A 334 -2.79 18.54 -9.26
N LYS A 335 -2.26 19.28 -10.24
CA LYS A 335 -3.06 20.16 -11.09
C LYS A 335 -4.07 19.34 -11.90
N ALA A 336 -3.61 18.30 -12.59
CA ALA A 336 -4.47 17.47 -13.43
C ALA A 336 -5.52 16.71 -12.60
N ILE A 337 -5.18 16.29 -11.37
CA ILE A 337 -6.15 15.70 -10.44
C ILE A 337 -7.22 16.73 -10.06
N LEU A 338 -6.82 17.93 -9.62
CA LEU A 338 -7.76 18.99 -9.24
C LEU A 338 -8.65 19.43 -10.42
N ASP A 339 -8.10 19.50 -11.63
CA ASP A 339 -8.84 19.81 -12.85
C ASP A 339 -9.91 18.72 -13.11
N LYS A 340 -9.54 17.43 -12.99
CA LYS A 340 -10.48 16.31 -13.11
C LYS A 340 -11.57 16.35 -12.03
N LEU A 341 -11.23 16.58 -10.77
CA LEU A 341 -12.22 16.68 -9.69
C LEU A 341 -13.16 17.88 -9.89
N THR A 342 -12.67 18.97 -10.48
CA THR A 342 -13.48 20.14 -10.83
C THR A 342 -14.47 19.83 -11.94
N GLU A 343 -14.04 19.10 -12.97
CA GLU A 343 -14.91 18.59 -14.04
C GLU A 343 -16.04 17.71 -13.45
N LEU A 344 -15.69 16.75 -12.59
CA LEU A 344 -16.66 15.86 -11.94
C LEU A 344 -17.64 16.63 -11.06
N ARG A 345 -17.17 17.65 -10.34
CA ARG A 345 -18.04 18.52 -9.53
C ARG A 345 -19.05 19.25 -10.41
N GLN A 346 -18.61 19.80 -11.55
CA GLN A 346 -19.47 20.52 -12.47
C GLN A 346 -20.55 19.60 -13.05
N LYS A 347 -20.16 18.40 -13.51
CA LYS A 347 -21.10 17.35 -13.94
C LYS A 347 -22.12 17.01 -12.85
N GLY A 348 -21.68 16.96 -11.59
CA GLY A 348 -22.54 16.71 -10.45
C GLY A 348 -23.57 17.81 -10.18
N LEU A 349 -23.18 19.08 -10.31
CA LEU A 349 -24.11 20.22 -10.18
C LEU A 349 -25.13 20.27 -11.33
N GLU A 350 -24.71 19.90 -12.54
CA GLU A 350 -25.55 19.91 -13.73
C GLU A 350 -26.47 18.67 -13.84
N ALA A 351 -26.29 17.67 -12.97
CA ALA A 351 -27.02 16.41 -13.04
C ALA A 351 -28.52 16.54 -12.77
N ASP A 352 -28.94 17.46 -11.89
CA ASP A 352 -30.34 17.78 -11.62
C ASP A 352 -30.47 19.22 -11.07
N GLY A 353 -31.49 19.96 -11.51
CA GLY A 353 -31.69 21.36 -11.12
C GLY A 353 -32.00 21.60 -9.64
N GLN A 354 -32.28 20.56 -8.86
CA GLN A 354 -32.48 20.64 -7.40
C GLN A 354 -31.18 20.47 -6.60
N ILE A 355 -30.06 20.09 -7.24
CA ILE A 355 -28.75 20.02 -6.59
C ILE A 355 -28.23 21.45 -6.36
N ILE A 356 -27.94 21.77 -5.10
CA ILE A 356 -27.46 23.09 -4.68
C ILE A 356 -25.97 23.11 -4.35
N ASP A 357 -25.38 21.95 -4.06
CA ASP A 357 -23.94 21.80 -3.89
C ASP A 357 -23.49 20.38 -4.23
N CYS A 358 -22.24 20.29 -4.69
CA CYS A 358 -21.52 19.06 -4.93
C CYS A 358 -20.10 19.27 -4.39
N THR A 359 -19.66 18.36 -3.52
CA THR A 359 -18.31 18.34 -2.98
C THR A 359 -17.67 17.00 -3.33
N ILE A 360 -16.47 17.05 -3.91
CA ILE A 360 -15.70 15.86 -4.22
C ILE A 360 -14.41 15.88 -3.40
N ASN A 361 -14.22 14.83 -2.63
CA ASN A 361 -13.01 14.59 -1.86
C ASN A 361 -12.27 13.40 -2.45
N SER A 362 -10.95 13.46 -2.48
CA SER A 362 -10.13 12.32 -2.85
C SER A 362 -8.87 12.27 -2.01
N SER A 363 -8.34 11.09 -1.77
CA SER A 363 -7.08 10.90 -1.08
C SER A 363 -6.35 9.68 -1.60
N PHE A 364 -5.03 9.74 -1.65
CA PHE A 364 -4.20 8.58 -1.92
C PHE A 364 -3.04 8.50 -0.93
N LYS A 365 -2.51 7.29 -0.75
CA LYS A 365 -1.26 7.03 -0.03
C LYS A 365 -0.44 6.02 -0.84
N LYS A 366 0.80 6.38 -1.15
CA LYS A 366 1.86 5.46 -1.55
C LYS A 366 2.69 5.18 -0.30
N SER A 367 2.83 3.93 0.08
CA SER A 367 3.57 3.50 1.27
C SER A 367 4.59 2.45 0.91
N ARG A 368 5.82 2.67 1.34
CA ARG A 368 6.88 1.68 1.38
C ARG A 368 7.03 1.20 2.81
N LYS A 369 7.06 -0.11 3.00
CA LYS A 369 7.39 -0.74 4.27
C LYS A 369 8.53 -1.73 4.09
N ILE A 370 9.47 -1.72 5.01
CA ILE A 370 10.56 -2.71 5.09
C ILE A 370 10.57 -3.26 6.50
N PHE A 371 10.46 -4.58 6.64
CA PHE A 371 10.57 -5.27 7.90
C PHE A 371 11.82 -6.15 7.90
N ILE A 372 12.71 -5.92 8.86
CA ILE A 372 13.95 -6.69 9.00
C ILE A 372 14.03 -7.27 10.41
N SER A 373 14.27 -8.56 10.49
CA SER A 373 14.64 -9.31 11.69
C SER A 373 15.80 -10.25 11.33
N LYS A 374 16.23 -11.12 12.24
CA LYS A 374 17.42 -11.95 12.00
C LYS A 374 17.22 -12.88 10.81
N ASN A 375 16.02 -13.44 10.68
CA ASN A 375 15.69 -14.39 9.63
C ASN A 375 14.67 -13.86 8.61
N ARG A 376 13.99 -12.74 8.88
CA ARG A 376 13.08 -12.08 7.93
C ARG A 376 13.65 -10.82 7.29
N ASP A 377 13.51 -10.70 5.97
CA ASP A 377 13.79 -9.49 5.20
C ASP A 377 12.67 -9.29 4.17
N MET A 378 11.66 -8.51 4.55
CA MET A 378 10.44 -8.33 3.77
C MET A 378 10.28 -6.87 3.38
N SER A 379 9.80 -6.63 2.17
CA SER A 379 9.50 -5.28 1.70
C SER A 379 8.22 -5.27 0.88
N GLN A 380 7.44 -4.20 1.01
CA GLN A 380 6.22 -4.03 0.24
C GLN A 380 6.02 -2.56 -0.12
N ASN A 381 5.53 -2.33 -1.34
CA ASN A 381 5.12 -1.03 -1.85
C ASN A 381 3.63 -1.07 -2.16
N ILE A 382 2.87 -0.21 -1.49
CA ILE A 382 1.41 -0.21 -1.56
C ILE A 382 0.91 1.18 -1.95
N LEU A 383 0.13 1.25 -3.02
CA LEU A 383 -0.63 2.43 -3.43
C LEU A 383 -2.12 2.14 -3.31
N TRP A 384 -2.84 3.02 -2.64
CA TRP A 384 -4.29 3.06 -2.72
C TRP A 384 -4.77 4.48 -2.96
N MET A 385 -5.93 4.58 -3.58
CA MET A 385 -6.66 5.84 -3.74
C MET A 385 -8.12 5.62 -3.36
N THR A 386 -8.72 6.65 -2.77
CA THR A 386 -10.15 6.72 -2.51
C THR A 386 -10.67 8.04 -3.03
N CYS A 387 -11.90 8.05 -3.50
CA CYS A 387 -12.61 9.26 -3.85
C CYS A 387 -14.04 9.16 -3.34
N ALA A 388 -14.65 10.32 -3.15
CA ALA A 388 -16.01 10.37 -2.69
C ALA A 388 -16.70 11.66 -3.09
N MET A 389 -17.99 11.54 -3.35
CA MET A 389 -18.84 12.62 -3.79
C MET A 389 -20.01 12.77 -2.83
N SER A 390 -20.19 13.99 -2.33
CA SER A 390 -21.32 14.39 -1.51
C SER A 390 -22.13 15.43 -2.28
N MET A 391 -23.42 15.17 -2.47
CA MET A 391 -24.34 16.12 -3.07
C MET A 391 -25.36 16.58 -2.06
N MET A 392 -25.79 17.84 -2.19
CA MET A 392 -26.88 18.41 -1.42
C MET A 392 -27.98 18.87 -2.36
N ALA A 393 -29.22 18.48 -2.07
CA ALA A 393 -30.41 18.95 -2.77
C ALA A 393 -31.31 19.74 -1.83
N LYS A 394 -32.13 20.64 -2.38
CA LYS A 394 -33.06 21.48 -1.61
C LYS A 394 -34.45 21.57 -2.25
N LYS A 395 -35.49 21.50 -1.42
CA LYS A 395 -36.88 21.84 -1.78
C LYS A 395 -37.57 22.56 -0.63
N GLY A 396 -37.97 23.82 -0.86
CA GLY A 396 -38.45 24.69 0.22
C GLY A 396 -37.36 24.86 1.28
N ASP A 397 -37.68 24.56 2.55
CA ASP A 397 -36.72 24.60 3.67
C ASP A 397 -36.01 23.25 3.91
N ILE A 398 -36.38 22.20 3.18
CA ILE A 398 -35.79 20.86 3.35
C ILE A 398 -34.49 20.78 2.55
N VAL A 399 -33.41 20.42 3.24
CA VAL A 399 -32.11 20.09 2.65
C VAL A 399 -31.76 18.65 2.99
N ARG A 400 -31.27 17.91 1.99
CA ARG A 400 -30.84 16.52 2.12
C ARG A 400 -29.51 16.31 1.43
N SER A 401 -28.74 15.37 1.95
CA SER A 401 -27.45 15.00 1.39
C SER A 401 -27.37 13.50 1.12
N TYR A 402 -26.64 13.15 0.07
CA TYR A 402 -26.27 11.78 -0.25
C TYR A 402 -24.76 11.75 -0.53
N PHE A 403 -24.10 10.71 -0.04
CA PHE A 403 -22.67 10.51 -0.22
C PHE A 403 -22.39 9.14 -0.81
N LYS A 404 -21.46 9.07 -1.75
CA LYS A 404 -20.92 7.79 -2.25
C LYS A 404 -19.41 7.86 -2.38
N SER A 405 -18.73 6.78 -1.97
CA SER A 405 -17.29 6.62 -2.08
C SER A 405 -16.90 5.43 -2.93
N TYR A 406 -15.72 5.53 -3.52
CA TYR A 406 -15.02 4.47 -4.23
C TYR A 406 -13.59 4.33 -3.71
N SER A 407 -13.08 3.12 -3.74
CA SER A 407 -11.78 2.74 -3.21
C SER A 407 -11.11 1.74 -4.15
N GLY A 408 -9.79 1.66 -4.07
CA GLY A 408 -9.04 0.62 -4.76
C GLY A 408 -7.57 0.62 -4.35
N MET A 409 -6.96 -0.56 -4.48
CA MET A 409 -5.49 -0.73 -4.46
C MET A 409 -4.87 -0.40 -5.81
N ASN A 410 -5.18 0.79 -6.29
CA ASN A 410 -4.69 1.36 -7.53
C ASN A 410 -4.62 2.88 -7.37
N GLY A 411 -4.31 3.56 -8.47
CA GLY A 411 -4.25 4.99 -8.49
C GLY A 411 -5.55 5.64 -8.92
N TYR A 412 -5.49 6.52 -9.92
CA TYR A 412 -6.64 7.36 -10.28
C TYR A 412 -7.78 6.65 -11.05
N ASP A 413 -7.83 5.31 -11.08
CA ASP A 413 -8.94 4.53 -11.64
C ASP A 413 -10.25 4.77 -10.88
N VAL A 414 -10.19 4.99 -9.57
CA VAL A 414 -11.38 5.23 -8.73
C VAL A 414 -12.18 6.46 -9.18
N LEU A 415 -11.55 7.40 -9.90
CA LEU A 415 -12.22 8.58 -10.43
C LEU A 415 -13.17 8.23 -11.58
N ASP A 416 -12.85 7.19 -12.36
CA ASP A 416 -13.69 6.71 -13.46
C ASP A 416 -14.98 6.06 -12.90
N SER A 417 -14.87 5.32 -11.79
CA SER A 417 -16.02 4.76 -11.05
C SER A 417 -16.92 5.86 -10.48
N LEU A 418 -16.33 6.91 -9.91
CA LEU A 418 -17.07 8.05 -9.40
C LEU A 418 -17.86 8.77 -10.50
N GLU A 419 -17.24 8.97 -11.65
CA GLU A 419 -17.86 9.62 -12.81
C GLU A 419 -19.09 8.87 -13.31
N ALA A 420 -19.00 7.53 -13.39
CA ALA A 420 -20.09 6.67 -13.84
C ALA A 420 -21.34 6.79 -12.96
N ASP A 421 -21.18 7.09 -11.67
CA ASP A 421 -22.26 7.06 -10.68
C ASP A 421 -22.88 8.44 -10.37
N ILE A 422 -22.40 9.52 -11.03
CA ILE A 422 -22.87 10.90 -10.81
C ILE A 422 -24.40 11.02 -10.89
N LYS A 423 -25.01 10.42 -11.93
CA LYS A 423 -26.46 10.50 -12.15
C LYS A 423 -27.25 9.78 -11.07
N ASN A 424 -26.73 8.65 -10.58
CA ASN A 424 -27.37 7.86 -9.54
C ASN A 424 -27.34 8.60 -8.20
N VAL A 425 -26.17 9.14 -7.82
CA VAL A 425 -26.00 9.95 -6.60
C VAL A 425 -26.91 11.18 -6.63
N ALA A 426 -26.96 11.92 -7.74
CA ALA A 426 -27.87 13.05 -7.89
C ALA A 426 -29.34 12.63 -7.74
N GLY A 427 -29.74 11.56 -8.45
CA GLY A 427 -31.10 11.03 -8.38
C GLY A 427 -31.52 10.58 -6.98
N ASN A 428 -30.63 9.93 -6.22
CA ASN A 428 -30.92 9.53 -4.84
C ASN A 428 -30.94 10.72 -3.88
N THR A 429 -30.07 11.73 -4.08
CA THR A 429 -30.09 12.97 -3.30
C THR A 429 -31.43 13.69 -3.43
N VAL A 430 -31.94 13.79 -4.66
CA VAL A 430 -33.25 14.43 -4.94
C VAL A 430 -34.40 13.62 -4.35
N LYS A 431 -34.36 12.29 -4.50
CA LYS A 431 -35.36 11.38 -3.92
C LYS A 431 -35.47 11.51 -2.39
N LEU A 432 -34.36 11.73 -1.69
CA LEU A 432 -34.35 11.94 -0.23
C LEU A 432 -35.14 13.17 0.22
N LEU A 433 -35.37 14.16 -0.65
CA LEU A 433 -36.21 15.32 -0.33
C LEU A 433 -37.67 14.93 -0.03
N MET A 434 -38.13 13.78 -0.55
CA MET A 434 -39.49 13.26 -0.30
C MET A 434 -39.51 12.23 0.83
N ALA A 435 -38.40 12.03 1.55
CA ALA A 435 -38.30 10.97 2.54
C ALA A 435 -39.22 11.20 3.75
N GLU A 436 -39.91 10.14 4.15
CA GLU A 436 -40.78 10.08 5.32
C GLU A 436 -40.00 9.57 6.55
N LYS A 437 -40.62 9.68 7.74
CA LYS A 437 -40.09 9.06 8.95
C LYS A 437 -40.60 7.63 9.05
N ILE A 438 -39.71 6.71 9.43
CA ILE A 438 -40.09 5.32 9.67
C ILE A 438 -40.86 5.20 10.98
N THR A 439 -41.80 4.25 11.04
CA THR A 439 -42.41 3.86 12.32
C THR A 439 -41.48 2.88 13.01
N PRO A 440 -41.12 3.06 14.30
CA PRO A 440 -40.28 2.12 14.99
C PRO A 440 -40.90 0.72 15.04
N GLY A 441 -40.09 -0.30 14.77
CA GLY A 441 -40.54 -1.69 14.76
C GLY A 441 -39.52 -2.66 14.17
N ARG A 442 -39.89 -3.94 14.19
CA ARG A 442 -39.10 -5.02 13.59
C ARG A 442 -39.63 -5.32 12.19
N TYR A 443 -38.73 -5.32 11.20
CA TYR A 443 -39.07 -5.48 9.79
C TYR A 443 -38.18 -6.53 9.11
N GLU A 444 -38.71 -7.16 8.06
CA GLU A 444 -37.84 -7.82 7.09
C GLU A 444 -37.09 -6.76 6.29
N CYS A 445 -35.77 -6.85 6.25
CA CYS A 445 -34.91 -5.89 5.58
C CYS A 445 -33.96 -6.59 4.62
N ILE A 446 -33.72 -5.95 3.48
CA ILE A 446 -32.58 -6.27 2.61
C ILE A 446 -31.53 -5.19 2.85
N CYS A 447 -30.31 -5.57 3.20
CA CYS A 447 -29.19 -4.65 3.31
C CYS A 447 -28.39 -4.69 2.00
N THR A 448 -28.09 -3.52 1.45
CA THR A 448 -27.07 -3.40 0.37
C THR A 448 -25.69 -3.80 0.88
N PRO A 449 -24.74 -4.14 -0.01
CA PRO A 449 -23.36 -4.45 0.36
C PRO A 449 -22.70 -3.45 1.32
N GLU A 450 -22.97 -2.16 1.14
CA GLU A 450 -22.47 -1.08 2.00
C GLU A 450 -23.05 -1.15 3.43
N VAL A 451 -24.35 -1.45 3.56
CA VAL A 451 -24.99 -1.64 4.88
C VAL A 451 -24.58 -2.98 5.50
N THR A 452 -24.43 -4.03 4.69
CA THR A 452 -23.85 -5.31 5.13
C THR A 452 -22.44 -5.10 5.67
N GLY A 453 -21.58 -4.36 4.96
CA GLY A 453 -20.23 -4.05 5.39
C GLY A 453 -20.17 -3.34 6.74
N MET A 454 -21.00 -2.30 6.92
CA MET A 454 -21.14 -1.62 8.21
C MET A 454 -21.61 -2.59 9.31
N ILE A 455 -22.58 -3.48 9.04
CA ILE A 455 -22.99 -4.50 10.01
C ILE A 455 -21.81 -5.43 10.35
N VAL A 456 -21.06 -5.90 9.35
CA VAL A 456 -19.90 -6.78 9.56
C VAL A 456 -18.85 -6.11 10.44
N HIS A 457 -18.54 -4.84 10.15
CA HIS A 457 -17.55 -4.03 10.88
C HIS A 457 -17.92 -3.89 12.36
N GLU A 458 -19.18 -3.55 12.65
CA GLU A 458 -19.64 -3.22 14.00
C GLU A 458 -20.11 -4.45 14.78
N ALA A 459 -20.61 -5.49 14.11
CA ALA A 459 -21.16 -6.67 14.78
C ALA A 459 -20.05 -7.51 15.42
N PHE A 460 -19.04 -7.86 14.62
CA PHE A 460 -17.94 -8.73 15.05
C PHE A 460 -16.58 -8.13 14.79
N GLY A 461 -16.44 -7.11 13.94
CA GLY A 461 -15.13 -6.57 13.59
C GLY A 461 -14.29 -6.18 14.80
N HIS A 462 -14.73 -5.22 15.60
CA HIS A 462 -14.04 -4.90 16.86
C HIS A 462 -14.30 -5.93 17.97
N GLY A 463 -15.48 -6.56 17.94
CA GLY A 463 -15.89 -7.58 18.90
C GLY A 463 -14.97 -8.81 18.95
N VAL A 464 -14.18 -9.05 17.90
CA VAL A 464 -13.21 -10.15 17.79
C VAL A 464 -11.76 -9.69 17.74
N GLU A 465 -11.48 -8.42 17.99
CA GLU A 465 -10.12 -7.95 18.26
C GLU A 465 -9.66 -8.56 19.59
N MET A 466 -8.74 -9.51 19.53
CA MET A 466 -8.33 -10.34 20.67
C MET A 466 -7.62 -9.55 21.78
N ASP A 467 -7.17 -8.32 21.56
CA ASP A 467 -6.66 -7.48 22.64
C ASP A 467 -7.75 -7.13 23.67
N MET A 468 -9.03 -7.19 23.26
CA MET A 468 -10.18 -7.14 24.17
C MET A 468 -10.43 -8.47 24.88
N PHE A 469 -9.96 -9.59 24.34
CA PHE A 469 -10.08 -10.92 24.98
C PHE A 469 -9.09 -11.04 26.13
N VAL A 470 -7.88 -10.48 25.97
CA VAL A 470 -6.88 -10.35 27.04
C VAL A 470 -7.42 -9.49 28.19
N LYS A 471 -8.20 -8.45 27.88
CA LYS A 471 -8.79 -7.53 28.87
C LYS A 471 -10.12 -8.01 29.46
N ASP A 472 -10.63 -9.18 29.05
CA ASP A 472 -11.97 -9.68 29.37
C ASP A 472 -13.10 -8.66 29.09
N ARG A 473 -13.00 -7.95 27.96
CA ARG A 473 -13.96 -6.93 27.52
C ARG A 473 -14.78 -7.30 26.29
N ALA A 474 -14.51 -8.45 25.68
CA ALA A 474 -15.26 -8.95 24.54
C ALA A 474 -15.98 -10.26 24.91
N LEU A 475 -17.30 -10.27 24.77
CA LEU A 475 -18.12 -11.45 25.06
C LEU A 475 -17.79 -12.62 24.11
N ALA A 476 -17.33 -12.30 22.89
CA ALA A 476 -16.94 -13.25 21.85
C ALA A 476 -15.94 -14.32 22.32
N LYS A 477 -15.05 -14.00 23.27
CA LYS A 477 -14.11 -14.96 23.88
C LYS A 477 -14.81 -16.22 24.40
N SER A 478 -16.01 -16.08 24.97
CA SER A 478 -16.78 -17.19 25.55
C SER A 478 -17.62 -17.97 24.53
N PHE A 479 -17.65 -17.51 23.27
CA PHE A 479 -18.43 -18.07 22.17
C PHE A 479 -17.59 -18.68 21.06
N ILE A 480 -16.27 -18.73 21.20
CA ILE A 480 -15.41 -19.52 20.30
C ILE A 480 -15.92 -20.97 20.24
N GLY A 481 -16.11 -21.48 19.04
CA GLY A 481 -16.68 -22.80 18.74
C GLY A 481 -18.20 -22.89 18.86
N LYS A 482 -18.92 -21.78 19.06
CA LYS A 482 -20.40 -21.76 19.22
C LYS A 482 -21.08 -21.02 18.07
N GLU A 483 -22.37 -21.33 17.92
CA GLU A 483 -23.24 -20.70 16.93
C GLU A 483 -23.61 -19.26 17.33
N VAL A 484 -23.19 -18.32 16.49
CA VAL A 484 -23.40 -16.88 16.67
C VAL A 484 -24.19 -16.25 15.51
N ALA A 485 -24.33 -16.96 14.39
CA ALA A 485 -24.99 -16.47 13.19
C ALA A 485 -25.73 -17.61 12.48
N SER A 486 -26.53 -17.27 11.47
CA SER A 486 -27.17 -18.22 10.56
C SER A 486 -26.12 -19.12 9.89
N GLY A 487 -26.49 -20.36 9.57
CA GLY A 487 -25.63 -21.30 8.85
C GLY A 487 -25.18 -20.82 7.46
N LEU A 488 -25.80 -19.77 6.92
CA LEU A 488 -25.40 -19.10 5.67
C LEU A 488 -24.17 -18.21 5.84
N VAL A 489 -23.87 -17.76 7.06
CA VAL A 489 -22.88 -16.72 7.31
C VAL A 489 -21.49 -17.31 7.46
N THR A 490 -20.60 -16.92 6.56
CA THR A 490 -19.15 -17.05 6.72
C THR A 490 -18.54 -15.65 6.63
N MET A 491 -17.70 -15.31 7.61
CA MET A 491 -17.11 -13.98 7.80
C MET A 491 -15.59 -14.08 7.80
N HIS A 492 -14.97 -13.14 7.10
CA HIS A 492 -13.53 -13.05 6.90
C HIS A 492 -12.99 -11.71 7.38
N ASP A 493 -11.74 -11.72 7.82
CA ASP A 493 -10.87 -10.55 7.87
C ASP A 493 -9.51 -10.93 7.30
N GLY A 494 -8.97 -10.15 6.36
CA GLY A 494 -7.62 -10.37 5.87
C GLY A 494 -7.44 -10.20 4.38
N MET A 495 -6.55 -11.02 3.82
CA MET A 495 -6.04 -10.90 2.45
C MET A 495 -6.79 -11.76 1.43
N GLY A 496 -8.00 -12.22 1.75
CA GLY A 496 -8.86 -12.96 0.82
C GLY A 496 -9.43 -12.11 -0.33
N VAL A 497 -9.26 -10.79 -0.25
CA VAL A 497 -9.75 -9.78 -1.20
C VAL A 497 -8.65 -8.75 -1.45
N ASN A 498 -8.79 -7.98 -2.54
CA ASN A 498 -7.84 -6.93 -2.92
C ASN A 498 -8.48 -5.54 -2.75
N GLU A 499 -8.42 -5.01 -1.54
CA GLU A 499 -8.94 -3.69 -1.15
C GLU A 499 -7.91 -2.87 -0.35
N VAL A 500 -8.21 -1.60 -0.06
CA VAL A 500 -7.26 -0.60 0.52
C VAL A 500 -6.49 -1.01 1.78
N ALA A 501 -6.93 -2.06 2.49
CA ALA A 501 -6.29 -2.57 3.69
C ALA A 501 -5.53 -3.89 3.47
N THR A 502 -5.35 -4.31 2.21
CA THR A 502 -4.58 -5.51 1.85
C THR A 502 -3.08 -5.23 1.86
N TYR A 503 -2.30 -6.19 2.35
CA TYR A 503 -0.85 -6.15 2.45
C TYR A 503 -0.27 -7.57 2.61
N ASP A 504 1.02 -7.73 2.33
CA ASP A 504 1.71 -9.03 2.48
C ASP A 504 2.12 -9.30 3.93
N PHE A 505 2.45 -8.23 4.68
CA PHE A 505 2.77 -8.32 6.11
C PHE A 505 2.29 -7.08 6.86
N ASP A 506 1.94 -7.28 8.13
CA ASP A 506 1.46 -6.22 9.03
C ASP A 506 2.60 -5.36 9.60
N ASP A 507 2.28 -4.39 10.47
CA ASP A 507 3.27 -3.47 11.06
C ASP A 507 4.11 -4.09 12.18
N GLU A 508 4.03 -5.41 12.32
CA GLU A 508 4.78 -6.23 13.25
C GLU A 508 5.57 -7.34 12.55
N GLY A 509 5.45 -7.48 11.22
CA GLY A 509 6.15 -8.48 10.41
C GLY A 509 5.44 -9.84 10.35
N THR A 510 4.18 -9.92 10.76
CA THR A 510 3.35 -11.12 10.59
C THR A 510 2.74 -11.11 9.19
N CYS A 511 2.87 -12.21 8.46
CA CYS A 511 2.30 -12.31 7.12
C CYS A 511 0.77 -12.16 7.16
N GLY A 512 0.23 -11.35 6.24
CA GLY A 512 -1.20 -11.26 6.02
C GLY A 512 -1.73 -12.58 5.46
N HIS A 513 -2.90 -12.99 5.94
CA HIS A 513 -3.63 -14.12 5.39
C HIS A 513 -5.13 -13.88 5.55
N ASP A 514 -5.94 -14.78 5.01
CA ASP A 514 -7.39 -14.73 5.14
C ASP A 514 -7.84 -15.45 6.41
N THR A 515 -8.29 -14.69 7.41
CA THR A 515 -8.77 -15.23 8.68
C THR A 515 -10.27 -15.44 8.63
N VAL A 516 -10.70 -16.70 8.65
CA VAL A 516 -12.13 -17.06 8.76
C VAL A 516 -12.58 -16.89 10.21
N ILE A 517 -13.27 -15.79 10.51
CA ILE A 517 -13.76 -15.43 11.85
C ILE A 517 -15.02 -16.25 12.17
N ILE A 518 -15.99 -16.30 11.25
CA ILE A 518 -17.21 -17.11 11.37
C ILE A 518 -17.23 -18.06 10.19
N LYS A 519 -17.54 -19.33 10.44
CA LYS A 519 -17.71 -20.34 9.39
C LYS A 519 -19.06 -21.02 9.55
N ASN A 520 -19.93 -20.87 8.55
CA ASN A 520 -21.28 -21.44 8.54
C ASN A 520 -22.02 -21.20 9.88
N GLY A 521 -22.02 -19.97 10.36
CA GLY A 521 -22.69 -19.56 11.60
C GLY A 521 -21.90 -19.78 12.89
N ILE A 522 -20.78 -20.52 12.86
CA ILE A 522 -19.97 -20.84 14.05
C ILE A 522 -18.76 -19.92 14.15
N LEU A 523 -18.61 -19.23 15.29
CA LEU A 523 -17.44 -18.37 15.57
C LEU A 523 -16.19 -19.25 15.74
N GLN A 524 -15.20 -19.11 14.86
CA GLN A 524 -13.99 -19.92 14.83
C GLN A 524 -12.86 -19.32 15.67
N THR A 525 -12.58 -18.04 15.46
CA THR A 525 -11.46 -17.31 16.05
C THR A 525 -11.73 -15.80 16.01
N GLY A 526 -10.84 -15.03 16.63
CA GLY A 526 -10.72 -13.59 16.39
C GLY A 526 -9.45 -13.25 15.63
N ILE A 527 -9.12 -11.96 15.62
CA ILE A 527 -7.91 -11.39 15.04
C ILE A 527 -6.97 -10.88 16.13
N SER A 528 -5.66 -10.90 15.91
CA SER A 528 -4.65 -10.58 16.92
C SER A 528 -3.40 -9.91 16.34
N ASP A 529 -2.89 -8.94 17.09
CA ASP A 529 -1.49 -8.50 17.05
C ASP A 529 -0.54 -9.55 17.68
N ALA A 530 0.76 -9.40 17.46
CA ALA A 530 1.77 -10.36 17.92
C ALA A 530 1.82 -10.50 19.45
N LYS A 531 1.61 -9.39 20.19
CA LYS A 531 1.61 -9.41 21.65
C LYS A 531 0.43 -10.24 22.17
N THR A 532 -0.75 -9.97 21.64
CA THR A 532 -2.01 -10.60 22.02
C THR A 532 -1.98 -12.09 21.67
N ALA A 533 -1.46 -12.44 20.50
CA ALA A 533 -1.26 -13.82 20.08
C ALA A 533 -0.37 -14.59 21.08
N GLY A 534 0.73 -13.99 21.52
CA GLY A 534 1.61 -14.59 22.55
C GLY A 534 0.92 -14.79 23.89
N ILE A 535 0.16 -13.81 24.38
CA ILE A 535 -0.57 -13.92 25.67
C ILE A 535 -1.64 -15.00 25.61
N LEU A 536 -2.40 -15.06 24.51
CA LEU A 536 -3.48 -16.03 24.34
C LEU A 536 -3.01 -17.39 23.82
N LYS A 537 -1.73 -17.51 23.46
CA LYS A 537 -1.12 -18.71 22.84
C LYS A 537 -1.84 -19.14 21.57
N THR A 538 -2.21 -18.16 20.75
CA THR A 538 -2.82 -18.35 19.42
C THR A 538 -1.80 -18.05 18.33
N LYS A 539 -2.07 -18.53 17.11
CA LYS A 539 -1.27 -18.13 15.95
C LYS A 539 -1.57 -16.67 15.60
N GLY A 540 -0.55 -15.91 15.20
CA GLY A 540 -0.74 -14.54 14.71
C GLY A 540 -1.61 -14.50 13.45
N THR A 541 -2.47 -13.49 13.34
CA THR A 541 -3.43 -13.35 12.24
C THR A 541 -3.03 -12.30 11.20
N GLY A 542 -1.91 -11.59 11.40
CA GLY A 542 -1.50 -10.50 10.52
C GLY A 542 -2.29 -9.21 10.74
N ASN A 543 -2.74 -8.95 11.98
CA ASN A 543 -3.59 -7.81 12.34
C ASN A 543 -2.92 -6.81 13.30
N GLY A 544 -1.60 -6.87 13.46
CA GLY A 544 -0.82 -5.89 14.23
C GLY A 544 -0.59 -4.61 13.42
N ARG A 545 -1.49 -3.63 13.52
CA ARG A 545 -1.47 -2.41 12.69
C ARG A 545 -1.29 -1.14 13.52
N ARG A 546 -0.66 -0.13 12.94
CA ARG A 546 -0.47 1.21 13.52
C ARG A 546 -0.85 2.31 12.52
N GLU A 547 -1.16 3.51 13.02
CA GLU A 547 -1.41 4.67 12.15
C GLU A 547 -0.15 5.09 11.38
N ASN A 548 0.97 5.15 12.10
CA ASN A 548 2.31 5.44 11.59
C ASN A 548 3.37 5.06 12.65
N TYR A 549 4.64 5.30 12.35
CA TYR A 549 5.78 5.03 13.25
C TYR A 549 5.72 5.71 14.64
N GLU A 550 4.97 6.81 14.82
CA GLU A 550 4.85 7.51 16.13
C GLU A 550 3.92 6.78 17.10
N HIS A 551 3.23 5.72 16.63
CA HIS A 551 2.21 5.00 17.37
C HIS A 551 2.55 3.53 17.52
N LYS A 552 2.04 2.93 18.60
CA LYS A 552 2.18 1.50 18.84
C LYS A 552 1.23 0.70 17.95
N ALA A 553 1.55 -0.57 17.71
CA ALA A 553 0.62 -1.48 17.06
C ALA A 553 -0.54 -1.88 17.99
N TYR A 554 -1.71 -2.09 17.39
CA TYR A 554 -2.86 -2.73 18.02
C TYR A 554 -3.36 -3.85 17.11
N THR A 555 -4.09 -4.79 17.70
CA THR A 555 -4.99 -5.67 16.96
C THR A 555 -6.04 -4.81 16.26
N ARG A 556 -6.05 -4.83 14.92
CA ARG A 556 -6.95 -4.06 14.05
C ARG A 556 -7.45 -4.89 12.86
N MET A 557 -8.72 -4.67 12.50
CA MET A 557 -9.30 -5.15 11.24
C MET A 557 -8.51 -4.74 10.00
N THR A 558 -8.74 -5.45 8.90
CA THR A 558 -8.18 -5.19 7.57
C THR A 558 -9.30 -4.99 6.54
N ASN A 559 -9.59 -6.03 5.76
CA ASN A 559 -10.72 -6.12 4.87
C ASN A 559 -11.73 -7.10 5.49
N THR A 560 -12.79 -6.58 6.11
CA THR A 560 -13.74 -7.39 6.90
C THR A 560 -15.05 -7.58 6.14
N TYR A 561 -15.41 -8.81 5.77
CA TYR A 561 -16.56 -9.04 4.89
C TYR A 561 -17.26 -10.38 5.12
N PHE A 562 -18.49 -10.49 4.63
CA PHE A 562 -19.18 -11.78 4.49
C PHE A 562 -18.96 -12.38 3.09
N GLU A 563 -18.78 -13.70 3.03
CA GLU A 563 -18.80 -14.43 1.75
C GLU A 563 -20.15 -14.32 1.04
N GLY A 564 -20.12 -14.51 -0.28
CA GLY A 564 -21.32 -14.58 -1.12
C GLY A 564 -22.17 -15.83 -0.85
N GLY A 565 -23.48 -15.67 -0.99
CA GLY A 565 -24.45 -16.76 -0.99
C GLY A 565 -24.80 -17.25 -2.39
N LYS A 566 -26.09 -17.48 -2.64
CA LYS A 566 -26.59 -18.02 -3.92
C LYS A 566 -27.89 -17.36 -4.39
N ASP A 567 -28.46 -16.49 -3.57
CA ASP A 567 -29.75 -15.91 -3.83
C ASP A 567 -29.62 -14.72 -4.78
N ARG A 568 -30.71 -14.37 -5.46
CA ARG A 568 -30.75 -13.19 -6.32
C ARG A 568 -31.42 -12.03 -5.58
N PRO A 569 -30.92 -10.79 -5.69
CA PRO A 569 -31.57 -9.64 -5.10
C PRO A 569 -33.06 -9.51 -5.49
N GLU A 570 -33.41 -9.85 -6.73
CA GLU A 570 -34.82 -9.84 -7.17
C GLU A 570 -35.71 -10.84 -6.41
N ASP A 571 -35.18 -12.01 -6.06
CA ASP A 571 -35.91 -13.05 -5.33
C ASP A 571 -36.04 -12.68 -3.85
N MET A 572 -35.02 -12.01 -3.29
CA MET A 572 -35.12 -11.43 -1.95
C MET A 572 -36.25 -10.41 -1.87
N ILE A 573 -36.33 -9.49 -2.84
CA ILE A 573 -37.39 -8.47 -2.91
C ILE A 573 -38.76 -9.15 -2.99
N LYS A 574 -38.94 -10.10 -3.91
CA LYS A 574 -40.20 -10.85 -4.08
C LYS A 574 -40.63 -11.61 -2.83
N SER A 575 -39.69 -12.03 -1.98
CA SER A 575 -39.98 -12.77 -0.76
C SER A 575 -40.56 -11.92 0.36
N ILE A 576 -40.46 -10.59 0.28
CA ILE A 576 -40.86 -9.67 1.36
C ILE A 576 -42.32 -9.25 1.16
N LYS A 577 -43.15 -9.55 2.16
CA LYS A 577 -44.54 -9.06 2.20
C LYS A 577 -44.63 -7.60 2.61
N TYR A 578 -43.87 -7.21 3.63
CA TYR A 578 -43.74 -5.82 4.06
C TYR A 578 -42.38 -5.62 4.73
N GLY A 579 -41.60 -4.68 4.23
CA GLY A 579 -40.23 -4.48 4.69
C GLY A 579 -39.50 -3.38 3.94
N PHE A 580 -38.17 -3.36 4.04
CA PHE A 580 -37.36 -2.28 3.51
C PHE A 580 -36.05 -2.75 2.86
N MET A 581 -35.60 -2.06 1.81
CA MET A 581 -34.20 -2.10 1.37
C MET A 581 -33.43 -0.97 2.07
N LEU A 582 -32.34 -1.29 2.77
CA LEU A 582 -31.47 -0.36 3.49
C LEU A 582 -30.23 -0.02 2.65
N GLU A 583 -30.01 1.28 2.43
CA GLU A 583 -28.97 1.80 1.54
C GLU A 583 -28.27 3.03 2.10
N ASN A 584 -27.02 3.22 1.67
CA ASN A 584 -26.17 4.36 2.03
C ASN A 584 -25.87 4.40 3.54
N ALA A 585 -24.99 3.49 3.96
CA ALA A 585 -24.50 3.41 5.34
C ALA A 585 -23.73 4.69 5.70
N THR A 586 -23.75 5.07 6.98
CA THR A 586 -23.10 6.31 7.42
C THR A 586 -22.08 6.07 8.51
N CYS A 587 -22.51 5.58 9.67
CA CYS A 587 -21.61 5.14 10.73
C CYS A 587 -22.32 4.16 11.67
N GLY A 588 -21.53 3.39 12.40
CA GLY A 588 -22.00 2.53 13.47
C GLY A 588 -21.28 2.76 14.78
N MET A 589 -21.78 2.06 15.79
CA MET A 589 -21.17 1.90 17.10
C MET A 589 -21.54 0.52 17.61
N GLU A 590 -20.58 -0.11 18.29
CA GLU A 590 -20.82 -1.38 18.98
C GLU A 590 -20.53 -1.32 20.49
N ASP A 591 -21.09 -2.29 21.21
CA ASP A 591 -20.74 -2.62 22.58
C ASP A 591 -20.19 -4.06 22.63
N PRO A 592 -18.86 -4.25 22.57
CA PRO A 592 -18.24 -5.58 22.54
C PRO A 592 -18.53 -6.43 23.79
N LYS A 593 -18.90 -5.79 24.91
CA LYS A 593 -19.16 -6.48 26.18
C LYS A 593 -20.55 -7.09 26.23
N ASN A 594 -21.52 -6.43 25.60
CA ASN A 594 -22.93 -6.84 25.62
C ASN A 594 -23.47 -7.22 24.24
N TRP A 595 -22.65 -7.15 23.18
CA TRP A 595 -23.04 -7.38 21.78
C TRP A 595 -24.23 -6.53 21.32
N GLY A 596 -24.32 -5.31 21.85
CA GLY A 596 -25.21 -4.28 21.31
C GLY A 596 -24.61 -3.66 20.07
N ILE A 597 -25.45 -3.39 19.07
CA ILE A 597 -25.08 -2.67 17.85
C ILE A 597 -26.06 -1.53 17.61
N GLN A 598 -25.55 -0.40 17.13
CA GLN A 598 -26.35 0.68 16.58
C GLN A 598 -25.68 1.17 15.32
N CYS A 599 -26.39 1.21 14.20
CA CYS A 599 -25.88 1.83 12.99
C CYS A 599 -26.89 2.77 12.34
N MET A 600 -26.36 3.74 11.61
CA MET A 600 -27.14 4.74 10.91
C MET A 600 -27.06 4.51 9.40
N VAL A 601 -28.24 4.46 8.78
CA VAL A 601 -28.44 4.29 7.35
C VAL A 601 -29.21 5.51 6.84
N ASN A 602 -28.77 6.09 5.73
CA ASN A 602 -29.34 7.34 5.22
C ASN A 602 -30.70 7.11 4.55
N MET A 603 -30.92 5.95 3.92
CA MET A 603 -32.09 5.70 3.08
C MET A 603 -32.66 4.30 3.27
N ALA A 604 -33.98 4.21 3.43
CA ALA A 604 -34.73 2.98 3.27
C ALA A 604 -35.79 3.10 2.17
N ARG A 605 -35.91 2.09 1.30
CA ARG A 605 -37.01 1.97 0.30
C ARG A 605 -38.02 0.94 0.77
N GLU A 606 -39.29 1.31 0.78
CA GLU A 606 -40.36 0.38 1.18
C GLU A 606 -40.62 -0.67 0.10
N ILE A 607 -40.70 -1.93 0.56
CA ILE A 607 -41.07 -3.11 -0.21
C ILE A 607 -42.41 -3.60 0.33
N LYS A 608 -43.37 -3.80 -0.56
CA LYS A 608 -44.67 -4.37 -0.23
C LYS A 608 -45.10 -5.38 -1.29
N ASP A 609 -45.53 -6.55 -0.83
CA ASP A 609 -45.98 -7.67 -1.66
C ASP A 609 -45.00 -8.00 -2.81
N GLY A 610 -43.69 -7.93 -2.52
CA GLY A 610 -42.63 -8.26 -3.46
C GLY A 610 -42.19 -7.15 -4.42
N GLU A 611 -42.66 -5.90 -4.23
CA GLU A 611 -42.34 -4.77 -5.13
C GLU A 611 -42.00 -3.49 -4.35
N PHE A 612 -41.19 -2.62 -4.97
CA PHE A 612 -40.91 -1.29 -4.41
C PHE A 612 -42.12 -0.38 -4.57
N THR A 613 -42.57 0.25 -3.47
CA THR A 613 -43.71 1.18 -3.51
C THR A 613 -43.34 2.57 -4.04
N GLY A 614 -42.04 2.86 -4.12
CA GLY A 614 -41.49 4.17 -4.44
C GLY A 614 -41.37 5.11 -3.24
N ARG A 615 -41.88 4.71 -2.05
CA ARG A 615 -41.73 5.47 -0.81
C ARG A 615 -40.34 5.29 -0.21
N ILE A 616 -39.81 6.38 0.35
CA ILE A 616 -38.45 6.46 0.89
C ILE A 616 -38.52 6.98 2.31
N PHE A 617 -37.63 6.48 3.17
CA PHE A 617 -37.60 6.82 4.58
C PHE A 617 -36.17 7.23 4.99
N SER A 618 -36.06 8.26 5.82
CA SER A 618 -34.77 8.81 6.27
C SER A 618 -34.93 9.75 7.49
N PRO A 619 -33.96 9.80 8.43
CA PRO A 619 -32.85 8.85 8.59
C PRO A 619 -33.35 7.53 9.18
N ILE A 620 -32.54 6.48 9.07
CA ILE A 620 -32.84 5.15 9.62
C ILE A 620 -31.77 4.80 10.64
N VAL A 621 -32.21 4.38 11.82
CA VAL A 621 -31.35 3.80 12.85
C VAL A 621 -31.71 2.33 12.94
N LEU A 622 -30.74 1.44 12.72
CA LEU A 622 -30.86 0.05 13.14
C LEU A 622 -30.19 -0.13 14.50
N SER A 623 -30.81 -0.93 15.35
CA SER A 623 -30.22 -1.33 16.62
C SER A 623 -30.59 -2.75 16.97
N GLY A 624 -29.85 -3.37 17.88
CA GLY A 624 -30.22 -4.69 18.38
C GLY A 624 -29.08 -5.45 19.02
N TYR A 625 -29.32 -6.74 19.22
CA TYR A 625 -28.33 -7.69 19.69
C TYR A 625 -27.73 -8.43 18.48
N VAL A 626 -26.40 -8.40 18.36
CA VAL A 626 -25.68 -8.87 17.18
C VAL A 626 -26.03 -10.32 16.79
N PRO A 627 -25.98 -11.32 17.69
CA PRO A 627 -26.34 -12.69 17.32
C PRO A 627 -27.77 -12.85 16.82
N ASP A 628 -28.74 -12.08 17.34
CA ASP A 628 -30.13 -12.20 16.89
C ASP A 628 -30.28 -11.69 15.46
N LEU A 629 -29.58 -10.60 15.11
CA LEU A 629 -29.54 -10.08 13.75
C LEU A 629 -28.85 -11.07 12.81
N LEU A 630 -27.69 -11.62 13.16
CA LEU A 630 -26.98 -12.54 12.26
C LEU A 630 -27.69 -13.90 12.13
N LYS A 631 -28.38 -14.37 13.17
CA LYS A 631 -29.20 -15.59 13.11
C LYS A 631 -30.47 -15.40 12.29
N SER A 632 -30.97 -14.17 12.15
CA SER A 632 -32.13 -13.88 11.30
C SER A 632 -31.80 -13.79 9.80
N ILE A 633 -30.52 -13.84 9.43
CA ILE A 633 -30.10 -13.85 8.02
C ILE A 633 -30.65 -15.09 7.32
N SER A 634 -31.52 -14.87 6.35
CA SER A 634 -32.31 -15.90 5.65
C SER A 634 -31.97 -16.04 4.17
N MET A 635 -31.39 -15.02 3.54
CA MET A 635 -30.94 -15.04 2.14
C MET A 635 -29.67 -14.19 1.99
N MET A 636 -28.76 -14.61 1.10
CA MET A 636 -27.51 -13.90 0.80
C MET A 636 -27.20 -13.95 -0.69
N SER A 637 -26.84 -12.81 -1.28
CA SER A 637 -26.59 -12.74 -2.73
C SER A 637 -25.23 -13.32 -3.11
N GLU A 638 -25.09 -13.75 -4.36
CA GLU A 638 -23.87 -14.42 -4.84
C GLU A 638 -22.62 -13.54 -4.78
N THR A 639 -22.70 -12.28 -5.20
CA THR A 639 -21.53 -11.42 -5.32
C THR A 639 -21.37 -10.51 -4.10
N PRO A 640 -20.27 -10.60 -3.34
CA PRO A 640 -19.93 -9.60 -2.34
C PRO A 640 -19.30 -8.36 -3.00
N GLU A 641 -19.61 -7.17 -2.47
CA GLU A 641 -18.96 -5.92 -2.84
C GLU A 641 -18.36 -5.27 -1.59
N LEU A 642 -17.15 -4.73 -1.70
CA LEU A 642 -16.45 -4.09 -0.59
C LEU A 642 -16.20 -2.61 -0.92
N ASN A 643 -16.02 -1.82 0.14
CA ASN A 643 -15.61 -0.44 0.05
C ASN A 643 -14.64 -0.08 1.18
N GLY A 644 -13.57 0.59 0.78
CA GLY A 644 -12.54 1.12 1.66
C GLY A 644 -12.60 2.63 1.78
N GLY A 645 -13.76 3.28 1.68
CA GLY A 645 -13.87 4.74 1.75
C GLY A 645 -13.51 5.32 3.13
N GLY A 646 -13.76 4.56 4.21
CA GLY A 646 -13.64 4.99 5.59
C GLY A 646 -12.26 4.79 6.25
N TYR A 647 -12.18 5.17 7.52
CA TYR A 647 -11.09 4.85 8.44
C TYR A 647 -11.70 4.36 9.75
N CYS A 648 -11.04 3.42 10.39
CA CYS A 648 -11.45 2.91 11.68
C CYS A 648 -10.55 3.52 12.77
N GLY A 649 -11.12 3.91 13.91
CA GLY A 649 -10.42 4.55 15.02
C GLY A 649 -10.21 3.63 16.23
N LYS A 650 -9.06 3.70 16.92
CA LYS A 650 -8.82 3.00 18.20
C LYS A 650 -7.86 3.79 19.10
N GLY A 651 -7.93 3.59 20.41
CA GLY A 651 -6.96 4.15 21.36
C GLY A 651 -7.05 5.68 21.50
N TYR A 652 -5.91 6.37 21.47
CA TYR A 652 -5.84 7.83 21.58
C TYR A 652 -6.14 8.51 20.22
N LYS A 653 -7.27 8.12 19.60
CA LYS A 653 -7.72 8.57 18.28
C LYS A 653 -6.77 8.22 17.13
N GLU A 654 -6.28 6.98 17.09
CA GLU A 654 -5.43 6.47 16.02
C GLU A 654 -6.27 5.85 14.91
N TRP A 655 -6.00 6.24 13.68
CA TRP A 655 -6.77 5.86 12.50
C TRP A 655 -5.98 4.91 11.61
N VAL A 656 -6.63 3.83 11.20
CA VAL A 656 -6.09 2.95 10.15
C VAL A 656 -7.11 2.78 9.05
N LYS A 657 -6.60 2.59 7.83
CA LYS A 657 -7.43 2.32 6.66
C LYS A 657 -7.99 0.91 6.76
N VAL A 658 -9.30 0.75 6.58
CA VAL A 658 -10.00 -0.53 6.56
C VAL A 658 -10.91 -0.56 5.34
N SER A 659 -11.32 -1.75 4.93
CA SER A 659 -12.49 -1.90 4.08
C SER A 659 -13.47 -2.86 4.73
N ASP A 660 -14.73 -2.67 4.42
CA ASP A 660 -15.79 -3.58 4.80
C ASP A 660 -16.70 -3.87 3.62
N GLY A 661 -17.51 -4.91 3.73
CA GLY A 661 -18.49 -5.24 2.69
C GLY A 661 -19.11 -6.62 2.84
N GLY A 662 -19.70 -7.07 1.75
CA GLY A 662 -20.38 -8.36 1.69
C GLY A 662 -21.46 -8.36 0.62
N PRO A 663 -22.26 -9.44 0.54
CA PRO A 663 -23.38 -9.50 -0.38
C PRO A 663 -24.56 -8.67 0.12
N TYR A 664 -25.61 -8.59 -0.70
CA TYR A 664 -26.93 -8.28 -0.20
C TYR A 664 -27.35 -9.37 0.79
N ILE A 665 -27.89 -8.97 1.95
CA ILE A 665 -28.42 -9.91 2.95
C ILE A 665 -29.89 -9.59 3.23
N LYS A 666 -30.70 -10.63 3.45
CA LYS A 666 -32.07 -10.49 3.97
C LYS A 666 -32.12 -10.92 5.44
N ALA A 667 -32.51 -10.03 6.34
CA ALA A 667 -32.55 -10.26 7.78
C ALA A 667 -33.77 -9.58 8.45
N GLU A 668 -34.13 -10.02 9.66
CA GLU A 668 -35.05 -9.28 10.53
C GLU A 668 -34.29 -8.25 11.36
N ILE A 669 -34.64 -6.97 11.20
CA ILE A 669 -33.92 -5.84 11.81
C ILE A 669 -34.90 -4.94 12.56
N GLU A 670 -34.50 -4.47 13.74
CA GLU A 670 -35.22 -3.45 14.49
C GLU A 670 -34.79 -2.07 14.00
N LEU A 671 -35.75 -1.32 13.44
CA LEU A 671 -35.58 0.03 12.92
C LEU A 671 -36.37 1.00 13.78
N GLY A 672 -35.83 2.16 14.14
CA GLY A 672 -36.57 3.15 14.93
C GLY A 672 -35.73 4.28 15.50
#